data_AF-A0AA39FFA9-F1
#
_entry.id   AF-A0AA39FFA9-F1
#
_cell.length_a   1.000
_cell.length_b   1.000
_cell.length_c   1.000
_cell.angle_alpha   90.00
_cell.angle_beta   90.00
_cell.angle_gamma   90.00
#
_symmetry.space_group_name_H-M   'P 1'
#
loop_
_entity.id
_entity.type
_entity.pdbx_description
1 polymer ?
#
loop_
_entity_poly.entity_id
_entity_poly.type
_entity_poly.pdbx_seq_one_letter_code
_entity_poly.pdbx_strand_id
1 'polypeptide(L)'
;MNLTDKDNENSMMTNSTTNDEDVQPKSSSDKKEDFEERYYKFKGFALKLKKKVNDLTDELRLSESEKNKAIAEKEEYQKKISQVSDNIKKLQTIQLEYDKLQDSLEQQKNENKKLIKNLEVLVVDNTTLKQSHYDLKENIVQLTSDLENRTKEIAELKVALKKKQGTLKSLEEAKKADVLIREQREKDYENIKLKLEDEILSHKNTQIQLDIAKQECSSNNVLCLEVDNYVKSIDDLKSKLNDESSKCSILEGTVEEQRQIISDLKMQLAEMKNSCLTKTNQLTTLGEKNENLKAELNDLRQEILQITNEKQSLVDAMAAIKLNADKLANESISHVAEKKKIIDDMESQSKSHLHQVEILQLEISRLNASVNSTLEEMEALKNEYEGYKLRAQSVLRTKKSQNKELGLNGRSINEVEADLSHLHSKLSQLREKFDQSSDEIKTLTDELTLVKEERDFARKTARDLGNKLTTLTQDYANLREQCRGQLITIEQLREEVEVTQENLQKIHTTEITSMKEKHQREIDNLQMELQKMTMNSSLYSRNLNEKSMEMKSSEHEGQTRNEIYLLEREDGEGSESVESYTAGNFTVERQKPHSLMPLDELLNSSDDFPKPNIPAKVLPTKVDRYELEVCERRVKHLTILLADAERDIAKLNEMNQLLKEDIRRQQRSVEREHHANNFEYLKNIVMK
;
A
#
# COMPACT_ATOMS: atom_id res chain seq x y z
N MET A 1 -37.29 78.53 -5.90
CA MET A 1 -38.06 78.63 -7.16
C MET A 1 -39.41 77.97 -6.97
N ASN A 2 -40.40 78.78 -6.59
CA ASN A 2 -41.74 78.78 -7.16
C ASN A 2 -42.25 80.19 -6.89
N LEU A 3 -42.54 80.91 -7.97
CA LEU A 3 -43.04 82.26 -7.96
C LEU A 3 -44.45 82.28 -7.36
N THR A 4 -44.75 83.33 -6.60
CA THR A 4 -46.03 84.03 -6.71
C THR A 4 -45.89 85.45 -6.23
N ASP A 5 -46.34 86.35 -7.09
CA ASP A 5 -46.45 87.79 -6.94
C ASP A 5 -47.11 88.23 -5.63
N LYS A 6 -46.71 89.41 -5.14
CA LYS A 6 -47.62 90.40 -4.56
C LYS A 6 -46.99 91.79 -4.55
N ASP A 7 -47.37 92.53 -5.58
CA ASP A 7 -47.89 93.90 -5.56
C ASP A 7 -47.14 94.98 -4.77
N ASN A 8 -46.52 95.81 -5.59
CA ASN A 8 -45.90 97.08 -5.32
C ASN A 8 -46.97 98.18 -5.47
N GLU A 9 -47.65 98.56 -4.38
CA GLU A 9 -48.48 99.79 -4.36
C GLU A 9 -47.72 100.93 -3.71
N ASN A 10 -47.02 101.69 -4.56
CA ASN A 10 -46.43 102.98 -4.21
C ASN A 10 -47.49 104.07 -4.51
N SER A 11 -48.32 104.40 -3.53
CA SER A 11 -49.35 105.43 -3.66
C SER A 11 -48.88 106.77 -3.07
N MET A 12 -48.71 107.72 -3.99
CA MET A 12 -48.69 109.17 -3.89
C MET A 12 -49.05 109.82 -2.54
N MET A 13 -48.08 110.52 -1.97
CA MET A 13 -48.31 111.76 -1.20
C MET A 13 -48.51 112.92 -2.18
N THR A 14 -49.72 113.48 -2.24
CA THR A 14 -49.96 114.83 -2.78
C THR A 14 -50.53 115.68 -1.66
N ASN A 15 -49.73 116.65 -1.22
CA ASN A 15 -50.09 117.60 -0.17
C ASN A 15 -50.99 118.71 -0.72
N SER A 16 -52.00 118.99 0.09
CA SER A 16 -52.98 120.07 0.07
C SER A 16 -52.42 121.43 -0.33
N THR A 17 -53.11 122.10 -1.24
CA THR A 17 -53.01 123.55 -1.49
C THR A 17 -54.32 124.18 -1.03
N THR A 18 -54.31 124.91 0.09
CA THR A 18 -55.41 125.78 0.52
C THR A 18 -54.97 127.23 0.32
N ASN A 19 -55.79 127.96 -0.45
CA ASN A 19 -55.76 129.42 -0.58
C ASN A 19 -56.07 130.08 0.77
N ASP A 20 -55.41 131.18 1.08
CA ASP A 20 -56.11 132.38 1.54
C ASP A 20 -55.21 133.63 1.44
N GLU A 21 -55.89 134.72 1.15
CA GLU A 21 -55.41 136.02 0.71
C GLU A 21 -54.77 136.89 1.82
N ASP A 22 -54.01 137.87 1.35
CA ASP A 22 -53.84 139.24 1.87
C ASP A 22 -53.55 139.55 3.35
N VAL A 23 -52.53 140.39 3.55
CA VAL A 23 -52.50 141.63 4.36
C VAL A 23 -51.03 141.98 4.72
N GLN A 24 -50.48 142.96 4.01
CA GLN A 24 -49.35 143.82 4.44
C GLN A 24 -49.79 144.74 5.61
N PRO A 25 -48.93 145.58 6.24
CA PRO A 25 -47.53 145.45 6.66
C PRO A 25 -47.27 145.97 8.09
N LYS A 26 -46.10 145.67 8.71
CA LYS A 26 -45.13 146.65 9.26
C LYS A 26 -44.20 146.07 10.35
N SER A 27 -42.93 146.42 10.19
CA SER A 27 -41.83 146.52 11.15
C SER A 27 -41.44 145.30 12.01
N SER A 28 -40.35 144.64 11.63
CA SER A 28 -39.22 144.34 12.54
C SER A 28 -38.11 143.65 11.72
N SER A 29 -37.22 144.45 11.13
CA SER A 29 -36.03 143.99 10.41
C SER A 29 -35.12 143.08 11.26
N ASP A 30 -35.25 143.13 12.59
CA ASP A 30 -34.40 142.38 13.51
C ASP A 30 -34.91 140.96 13.82
N LYS A 31 -36.15 140.63 13.45
CA LYS A 31 -36.64 139.24 13.51
C LYS A 31 -36.27 138.45 12.26
N LYS A 32 -36.12 139.11 11.10
CA LYS A 32 -35.73 138.44 9.85
C LYS A 32 -34.31 137.88 9.91
N GLU A 33 -33.38 138.60 10.54
CA GLU A 33 -32.00 138.14 10.71
C GLU A 33 -31.92 136.93 11.68
N ASP A 34 -32.68 136.93 12.78
CA ASP A 34 -32.74 135.79 13.72
C ASP A 34 -33.51 134.58 13.13
N PHE A 35 -34.55 134.81 12.32
CA PHE A 35 -35.21 133.73 11.56
C PHE A 35 -34.34 133.21 10.41
N GLU A 36 -33.57 134.05 9.72
CA GLU A 36 -32.60 133.62 8.71
C GLU A 36 -31.46 132.81 9.35
N GLU A 37 -30.91 133.26 10.47
CA GLU A 37 -29.81 132.55 11.13
C GLU A 37 -30.27 131.20 11.71
N ARG A 38 -31.49 131.14 12.29
CA ARG A 38 -32.12 129.87 12.69
C ARG A 38 -32.44 129.00 11.49
N TYR A 39 -32.89 129.57 10.37
CA TYR A 39 -33.16 128.84 9.14
C TYR A 39 -31.88 128.25 8.53
N TYR A 40 -30.76 128.98 8.52
CA TYR A 40 -29.47 128.44 8.09
C TYR A 40 -28.92 127.36 9.04
N LYS A 41 -29.11 127.51 10.37
CA LYS A 41 -28.80 126.46 11.35
C LYS A 41 -29.68 125.21 11.15
N PHE A 42 -30.99 125.38 10.96
CA PHE A 42 -31.92 124.28 10.66
C PHE A 42 -31.60 123.60 9.33
N LYS A 43 -31.26 124.37 8.30
CA LYS A 43 -30.80 123.86 6.99
C LYS A 43 -29.49 123.10 7.14
N GLY A 44 -28.57 123.56 7.98
CA GLY A 44 -27.34 122.85 8.33
C GLY A 44 -27.59 121.55 9.09
N PHE A 45 -28.51 121.53 10.04
CA PHE A 45 -28.93 120.31 10.73
C PHE A 45 -29.66 119.34 9.80
N ALA A 46 -30.55 119.82 8.94
CA ALA A 46 -31.23 119.03 7.93
C ALA A 46 -30.24 118.43 6.91
N LEU A 47 -29.21 119.18 6.50
CA LEU A 47 -28.13 118.66 5.65
C LEU A 47 -27.27 117.62 6.37
N LYS A 48 -26.94 117.82 7.66
CA LYS A 48 -26.21 116.84 8.48
C LYS A 48 -27.03 115.57 8.71
N LEU A 49 -28.33 115.70 8.95
CA LEU A 49 -29.26 114.59 9.07
C LEU A 49 -29.41 113.86 7.74
N LYS A 50 -29.56 114.58 6.62
CA LYS A 50 -29.61 113.98 5.28
C LYS A 50 -28.30 113.24 4.95
N LYS A 51 -27.15 113.82 5.30
CA LYS A 51 -25.85 113.15 5.16
C LYS A 51 -25.78 111.90 6.04
N LYS A 52 -26.18 111.98 7.31
CA LYS A 52 -26.19 110.83 8.22
C LYS A 52 -27.17 109.73 7.80
N VAL A 53 -28.32 110.10 7.22
CA VAL A 53 -29.28 109.16 6.64
C VAL A 53 -28.68 108.49 5.41
N ASN A 54 -28.01 109.24 4.53
CA ASN A 54 -27.31 108.66 3.39
C ASN A 54 -26.17 107.73 3.83
N ASP A 55 -25.34 108.15 4.80
CA ASP A 55 -24.24 107.34 5.33
C ASP A 55 -24.77 106.03 5.97
N LEU A 56 -25.87 106.10 6.74
CA LEU A 56 -26.54 104.91 7.30
C LEU A 56 -27.21 104.05 6.22
N THR A 57 -27.71 104.65 5.14
CA THR A 57 -28.31 103.91 4.02
C THR A 57 -27.22 103.18 3.23
N ASP A 58 -26.06 103.81 3.03
CA ASP A 58 -24.90 103.20 2.38
C ASP A 58 -24.30 102.08 3.24
N GLU A 59 -24.22 102.26 4.56
CA GLU A 59 -23.76 101.22 5.51
C GLU A 59 -24.74 100.04 5.56
N LEU A 60 -26.06 100.29 5.56
CA LEU A 60 -27.07 99.25 5.45
C LEU A 60 -26.95 98.48 4.13
N ARG A 61 -26.75 99.19 3.01
CA ARG A 61 -26.57 98.56 1.69
C ARG A 61 -25.28 97.72 1.63
N LEU A 62 -24.22 98.17 2.29
CA LEU A 62 -22.97 97.42 2.38
C LEU A 62 -23.16 96.14 3.21
N SER A 63 -23.81 96.25 4.37
CA SER A 63 -24.13 95.11 5.24
C SER A 63 -25.08 94.11 4.57
N GLU A 64 -26.07 94.58 3.82
CA GLU A 64 -26.94 93.72 3.00
C GLU A 64 -26.16 93.00 1.90
N SER A 65 -25.21 93.68 1.24
CA SER A 65 -24.33 93.05 0.26
C SER A 65 -23.41 92.01 0.88
N GLU A 66 -22.87 92.25 2.07
CA GLU A 66 -22.02 91.31 2.80
C GLU A 66 -22.82 90.10 3.29
N LYS A 67 -24.03 90.33 3.80
CA LYS A 67 -24.96 89.26 4.17
C LYS A 67 -25.30 88.37 2.98
N ASN A 68 -25.56 88.96 1.82
CA ASN A 68 -25.85 88.20 0.60
C ASN A 68 -24.63 87.40 0.11
N LYS A 69 -23.41 87.94 0.23
CA LYS A 69 -22.17 87.18 -0.04
C LYS A 69 -22.00 86.02 0.93
N ALA A 70 -22.20 86.24 2.23
CA ALA A 70 -22.11 85.19 3.24
C ALA A 70 -23.17 84.09 3.04
N ILE A 71 -24.38 84.44 2.58
CA ILE A 71 -25.42 83.47 2.22
C ILE A 71 -24.97 82.66 1.00
N ALA A 72 -24.44 83.29 -0.04
CA ALA A 72 -23.95 82.60 -1.24
C ALA A 72 -22.79 81.65 -0.91
N GLU A 73 -21.84 82.08 -0.09
CA GLU A 73 -20.73 81.23 0.37
C GLU A 73 -21.23 80.04 1.20
N LYS A 74 -22.20 80.26 2.10
CA LYS A 74 -22.84 79.19 2.87
C LYS A 74 -23.52 78.16 1.96
N GLU A 75 -24.25 78.61 0.94
CA GLU A 75 -24.88 77.72 -0.04
C GLU A 75 -23.83 76.93 -0.85
N GLU A 76 -22.70 77.54 -1.20
CA GLU A 76 -21.60 76.85 -1.88
C GLU A 76 -20.94 75.78 -1.01
N TYR A 77 -20.65 76.09 0.26
CA TYR A 77 -20.14 75.11 1.22
C TYR A 77 -21.14 73.99 1.47
N GLN A 78 -22.43 74.29 1.55
CA GLN A 78 -23.47 73.29 1.71
C GLN A 78 -23.52 72.34 0.50
N LYS A 79 -23.38 72.85 -0.73
CA LYS A 79 -23.24 72.00 -1.93
C LYS A 79 -21.98 71.14 -1.91
N LYS A 80 -20.84 71.68 -1.48
CA LYS A 80 -19.59 70.90 -1.32
C LYS A 80 -19.74 69.80 -0.28
N ILE A 81 -20.39 70.07 0.86
CA ILE A 81 -20.68 69.08 1.90
C ILE A 81 -21.57 67.96 1.36
N SER A 82 -22.64 68.30 0.61
CA SER A 82 -23.50 67.29 -0.04
C SER A 82 -22.71 66.44 -1.04
N GLN A 83 -21.86 67.05 -1.87
CA GLN A 83 -21.00 66.31 -2.81
C GLN A 83 -20.01 65.38 -2.11
N VAL A 84 -19.39 65.82 -1.01
CA VAL A 84 -18.48 64.98 -0.21
C VAL A 84 -19.27 63.83 0.44
N SER A 85 -20.47 64.08 0.95
CA SER A 85 -21.34 63.03 1.51
C SER A 85 -21.70 61.98 0.46
N ASP A 86 -22.06 62.38 -0.76
CA ASP A 86 -22.37 61.45 -1.85
C ASP A 86 -21.14 60.65 -2.31
N ASN A 87 -19.96 61.28 -2.31
CA ASN A 87 -18.71 60.60 -2.62
C ASN A 87 -18.33 59.58 -1.54
N ILE A 88 -18.57 59.87 -0.26
CA ILE A 88 -18.38 58.92 0.84
C ILE A 88 -19.30 57.71 0.66
N LYS A 89 -20.58 57.92 0.31
CA LYS A 89 -21.51 56.83 0.03
C LYS A 89 -21.04 55.95 -1.14
N LYS A 90 -20.59 56.57 -2.24
CA LYS A 90 -20.01 55.84 -3.38
C LYS A 90 -18.78 55.03 -2.99
N LEU A 91 -17.88 55.61 -2.20
CA LEU A 91 -16.69 54.91 -1.69
C LEU A 91 -17.08 53.72 -0.81
N GLN A 92 -18.09 53.88 0.05
CA GLN A 92 -18.61 52.82 0.88
C GLN A 92 -19.24 51.69 0.04
N THR A 93 -19.98 52.02 -1.03
CA THR A 93 -20.50 51.02 -1.97
C THR A 93 -19.37 50.26 -2.68
N ILE A 94 -18.34 50.96 -3.16
CA ILE A 94 -17.17 50.35 -3.80
C ILE A 94 -16.44 49.43 -2.81
N GLN A 95 -16.31 49.83 -1.55
CA GLN A 95 -15.66 49.02 -0.52
C GLN A 95 -16.46 47.73 -0.24
N LEU A 96 -17.79 47.81 -0.15
CA LEU A 96 -18.65 46.64 -0.01
C LEU A 96 -18.56 45.70 -1.22
N GLU A 97 -18.47 46.24 -2.44
CA GLU A 97 -18.26 45.43 -3.65
C GLU A 97 -16.88 44.78 -3.67
N TYR A 98 -15.84 45.48 -3.21
CA TYR A 98 -14.50 44.95 -3.08
C TYR A 98 -14.45 43.79 -2.07
N ASP A 99 -15.08 43.94 -0.90
CA ASP A 99 -15.15 42.90 0.12
C ASP A 99 -15.89 41.66 -0.42
N LYS A 100 -17.04 41.84 -1.09
CA LYS A 100 -17.77 40.75 -1.75
C LYS A 100 -16.93 40.03 -2.81
N LEU A 101 -16.18 40.78 -3.61
CA LEU A 101 -15.31 40.21 -4.64
C LEU A 101 -14.14 39.44 -4.01
N GLN A 102 -13.61 39.93 -2.89
CA GLN A 102 -12.57 39.27 -2.14
C GLN A 102 -13.06 37.95 -1.52
N ASP A 103 -14.26 37.93 -0.94
CA ASP A 103 -14.89 36.71 -0.43
C ASP A 103 -15.15 35.68 -1.54
N SER A 104 -15.65 36.14 -2.69
CA SER A 104 -15.86 35.28 -3.86
C SER A 104 -14.53 34.70 -4.39
N LEU A 105 -13.46 35.51 -4.40
CA LEU A 105 -12.12 35.06 -4.78
C LEU A 105 -11.57 34.02 -3.80
N GLU A 106 -11.76 34.21 -2.49
CA GLU A 106 -11.37 33.27 -1.44
C GLU A 106 -12.12 31.95 -1.59
N GLN A 107 -13.43 32.01 -1.87
CA GLN A 107 -14.25 30.83 -2.15
C GLN A 107 -13.75 30.08 -3.39
N GLN A 108 -13.50 30.78 -4.50
CA GLN A 108 -12.98 30.18 -5.74
C GLN A 108 -11.58 29.58 -5.54
N LYS A 109 -10.72 30.19 -4.72
CA LYS A 109 -9.43 29.60 -4.34
C LYS A 109 -9.60 28.31 -3.54
N ASN A 110 -10.57 28.27 -2.62
CA ASN A 110 -10.85 27.08 -1.83
C ASN A 110 -11.46 25.95 -2.67
N GLU A 111 -12.34 26.27 -3.61
CA GLU A 111 -12.87 25.31 -4.60
C GLU A 111 -11.75 24.77 -5.50
N ASN A 112 -10.86 25.64 -6.02
CA ASN A 112 -9.69 25.20 -6.78
C ASN A 112 -8.76 24.31 -5.98
N LYS A 113 -8.49 24.63 -4.70
CA LYS A 113 -7.71 23.75 -3.81
C LYS A 113 -8.35 22.37 -3.64
N LYS A 114 -9.69 22.30 -3.52
CA LYS A 114 -10.41 21.02 -3.44
C LYS A 114 -10.32 20.25 -4.76
N LEU A 115 -10.50 20.92 -5.90
CA LEU A 115 -10.37 20.31 -7.22
C LEU A 115 -8.95 19.79 -7.50
N ILE A 116 -7.92 20.55 -7.10
CA ILE A 116 -6.51 20.13 -7.20
C ILE A 116 -6.29 18.87 -6.36
N LYS A 117 -6.73 18.84 -5.10
CA LYS A 117 -6.62 17.64 -4.26
C LYS A 117 -7.34 16.43 -4.87
N ASN A 118 -8.54 16.64 -5.41
CA ASN A 118 -9.29 15.56 -6.06
C ASN A 118 -8.57 15.06 -7.32
N LEU A 119 -7.96 15.95 -8.11
CA LEU A 119 -7.13 15.58 -9.26
C LEU A 119 -5.87 14.84 -8.82
N GLU A 120 -5.20 15.27 -7.75
CA GLU A 120 -4.05 14.56 -7.19
C GLU A 120 -4.41 13.14 -6.76
N VAL A 121 -5.53 12.96 -6.04
CA VAL A 121 -6.03 11.62 -5.67
C VAL A 121 -6.34 10.79 -6.91
N LEU A 122 -7.06 11.35 -7.89
CA LEU A 122 -7.37 10.63 -9.14
C LEU A 122 -6.11 10.25 -9.93
N VAL A 123 -5.07 11.10 -9.93
CA VAL A 123 -3.78 10.78 -10.55
C VAL A 123 -3.10 9.63 -9.82
N VAL A 124 -3.08 9.66 -8.48
CA VAL A 124 -2.53 8.55 -7.67
C VAL A 124 -3.28 7.26 -7.97
N ASP A 125 -4.61 7.27 -7.94
CA ASP A 125 -5.44 6.10 -8.26
C ASP A 125 -5.21 5.59 -9.68
N ASN A 126 -5.02 6.49 -10.66
CA ASN A 126 -4.71 6.08 -12.03
C ASN A 126 -3.31 5.44 -12.14
N THR A 127 -2.33 5.96 -11.39
CA THR A 127 -0.99 5.37 -11.34
C THR A 127 -0.97 4.01 -10.67
N THR A 128 -1.72 3.81 -9.59
CA THR A 128 -1.83 2.51 -8.91
C THR A 128 -2.58 1.50 -9.78
N LEU A 129 -3.67 1.90 -10.45
CA LEU A 129 -4.34 1.03 -11.44
C LEU A 129 -3.40 0.65 -12.60
N LYS A 130 -2.60 1.59 -13.11
CA LYS A 130 -1.61 1.30 -14.16
C LYS A 130 -0.57 0.29 -13.68
N GLN A 131 -0.04 0.44 -12.47
CA GLN A 131 0.91 -0.51 -11.91
C GLN A 131 0.29 -1.90 -11.78
N SER A 132 -0.91 -2.00 -11.20
CA SER A 132 -1.64 -3.27 -11.08
C SER A 132 -1.91 -3.91 -12.45
N HIS A 133 -2.20 -3.10 -13.48
CA HIS A 133 -2.36 -3.60 -14.85
C HIS A 133 -1.05 -4.12 -15.44
N TYR A 134 0.10 -3.49 -15.16
CA TYR A 134 1.40 -4.02 -15.57
C TYR A 134 1.71 -5.34 -14.88
N ASP A 135 1.48 -5.44 -13.56
CA ASP A 135 1.71 -6.66 -12.80
C ASP A 135 0.81 -7.80 -13.30
N LEU A 136 -0.48 -7.53 -13.56
CA LEU A 136 -1.40 -8.50 -14.15
C LEU A 136 -0.97 -8.93 -15.55
N LYS A 137 -0.45 -8.00 -16.37
CA LYS A 137 0.05 -8.31 -17.71
C LYS A 137 1.30 -9.19 -17.65
N GLU A 138 2.21 -8.93 -16.71
CA GLU A 138 3.39 -9.76 -16.48
C GLU A 138 2.99 -11.17 -16.02
N ASN A 139 2.06 -11.27 -15.08
CA ASN A 139 1.50 -12.55 -14.63
C ASN A 139 0.86 -13.35 -15.78
N ILE A 140 0.11 -12.69 -16.67
CA ILE A 140 -0.46 -13.33 -17.86
C ILE A 140 0.64 -13.85 -18.78
N VAL A 141 1.71 -13.09 -19.02
CA VAL A 141 2.83 -13.54 -19.85
C VAL A 141 3.52 -14.75 -19.23
N GLN A 142 3.74 -14.74 -17.92
CA GLN A 142 4.35 -15.87 -17.21
C GLN A 142 3.47 -17.13 -17.26
N LEU A 143 2.17 -16.99 -16.96
CA LEU A 143 1.19 -18.09 -17.08
C LEU A 143 1.10 -18.64 -18.51
N THR A 144 1.18 -17.76 -19.52
CA THR A 144 1.15 -18.18 -20.93
C THR A 144 2.41 -18.96 -21.29
N SER A 145 3.58 -18.51 -20.85
CA SER A 145 4.85 -19.24 -21.01
C SER A 145 4.81 -20.62 -20.33
N ASP A 146 4.29 -20.69 -19.11
CA ASP A 146 4.14 -21.94 -18.38
C ASP A 146 3.16 -22.90 -19.09
N LEU A 147 2.04 -22.39 -19.60
CA LEU A 147 1.11 -23.17 -20.41
C LEU A 147 1.76 -23.68 -21.70
N GLU A 148 2.56 -22.87 -22.41
CA GLU A 148 3.30 -23.32 -23.58
C GLU A 148 4.30 -24.44 -23.23
N ASN A 149 5.02 -24.30 -22.12
CA ASN A 149 5.97 -25.31 -21.64
C ASN A 149 5.26 -26.62 -21.28
N ARG A 150 4.14 -26.56 -20.56
CA ARG A 150 3.32 -27.75 -20.27
C ARG A 150 2.72 -28.37 -21.52
N THR A 151 2.33 -27.55 -22.50
CA THR A 151 1.83 -28.05 -23.78
C THR A 151 2.92 -28.79 -24.56
N LYS A 152 4.16 -28.29 -24.55
CA LYS A 152 5.34 -28.98 -25.13
C LYS A 152 5.62 -30.30 -24.42
N GLU A 153 5.63 -30.30 -23.08
CA GLU A 153 5.85 -31.51 -22.28
C GLU A 153 4.77 -32.58 -22.55
N ILE A 154 3.49 -32.18 -22.64
CA ILE A 154 2.39 -33.09 -23.01
C ILE A 154 2.60 -33.65 -24.43
N ALA A 155 3.07 -32.84 -25.38
CA ALA A 155 3.35 -33.30 -26.74
C ALA A 155 4.51 -34.32 -26.76
N GLU A 156 5.59 -34.06 -26.02
CA GLU A 156 6.72 -34.99 -25.88
C GLU A 156 6.29 -36.31 -25.23
N LEU A 157 5.50 -36.25 -24.14
CA LEU A 157 4.94 -37.43 -23.49
C LEU A 157 4.02 -38.22 -24.43
N LYS A 158 3.20 -37.56 -25.25
CA LYS A 158 2.39 -38.23 -26.28
C LYS A 158 3.24 -38.97 -27.31
N VAL A 159 4.34 -38.37 -27.76
CA VAL A 159 5.27 -39.02 -28.70
C VAL A 159 5.96 -40.22 -28.03
N ALA A 160 6.42 -40.07 -26.80
CA ALA A 160 7.03 -41.15 -26.03
C ALA A 160 6.05 -42.32 -25.82
N LEU A 161 4.80 -42.03 -25.48
CA LEU A 161 3.74 -43.03 -25.31
C LEU A 161 3.47 -43.77 -26.62
N LYS A 162 3.37 -43.07 -27.75
CA LYS A 162 3.20 -43.69 -29.07
C LYS A 162 4.37 -44.61 -29.43
N LYS A 163 5.61 -44.20 -29.11
CA LYS A 163 6.82 -45.03 -29.31
C LYS A 163 6.79 -46.28 -28.43
N LYS A 164 6.44 -46.15 -27.15
CA LYS A 164 6.31 -47.29 -26.22
C LYS A 164 5.21 -48.25 -26.65
N GLN A 165 4.07 -47.73 -27.13
CA GLN A 165 2.99 -48.55 -27.67
C GLN A 165 3.43 -49.32 -28.92
N GLY A 166 4.25 -48.71 -29.79
CA GLY A 166 4.87 -49.40 -30.93
C GLY A 166 5.79 -50.54 -30.50
N THR A 167 6.67 -50.30 -29.51
CA THR A 167 7.55 -51.35 -28.98
C THR A 167 6.78 -52.49 -28.30
N LEU A 168 5.66 -52.18 -27.65
CA LEU A 168 4.79 -53.17 -27.01
C LEU A 168 4.16 -54.10 -28.06
N LYS A 169 3.66 -53.54 -29.17
CA LYS A 169 3.14 -54.33 -30.29
C LYS A 169 4.19 -55.25 -30.90
N SER A 170 5.41 -54.74 -31.16
CA SER A 170 6.49 -55.59 -31.68
C SER A 170 6.88 -56.70 -30.72
N LEU A 171 6.84 -56.45 -29.41
CA LEU A 171 7.13 -57.45 -28.39
C LEU A 171 6.02 -58.51 -28.29
N GLU A 172 4.76 -58.10 -28.43
CA GLU A 172 3.61 -59.02 -28.51
C GLU A 172 3.68 -59.92 -29.74
N GLU A 173 4.02 -59.36 -30.90
CA GLU A 173 4.24 -60.13 -32.14
C GLU A 173 5.41 -61.10 -32.00
N ALA A 174 6.53 -60.66 -31.43
CA ALA A 174 7.68 -61.52 -31.15
C ALA A 174 7.33 -62.64 -30.17
N LYS A 175 6.55 -62.36 -29.11
CA LYS A 175 6.09 -63.37 -28.15
C LYS A 175 5.17 -64.41 -28.81
N LYS A 176 4.26 -63.98 -29.70
CA LYS A 176 3.41 -64.90 -30.47
C LYS A 176 4.23 -65.80 -31.40
N ALA A 177 5.25 -65.25 -32.07
CA ALA A 177 6.17 -66.03 -32.89
C ALA A 177 6.96 -67.05 -32.05
N ASP A 178 7.44 -66.65 -30.88
CA ASP A 178 8.15 -67.53 -29.94
C ASP A 178 7.28 -68.70 -29.46
N VAL A 179 5.99 -68.45 -29.18
CA VAL A 179 5.04 -69.51 -28.80
C VAL A 179 4.83 -70.50 -29.94
N LEU A 180 4.63 -70.03 -31.18
CA LEU A 180 4.50 -70.90 -32.35
C LEU A 180 5.76 -71.74 -32.60
N ILE A 181 6.95 -71.17 -32.41
CA ILE A 181 8.22 -71.91 -32.53
C ILE A 181 8.32 -72.98 -31.44
N ARG A 182 7.90 -72.68 -30.20
CA ARG A 182 7.89 -73.68 -29.12
C ARG A 182 6.91 -74.81 -29.39
N GLU A 183 5.68 -74.51 -29.83
CA GLU A 183 4.69 -75.53 -30.20
C GLU A 183 5.19 -76.43 -31.34
N GLN A 184 5.88 -75.86 -32.33
CA GLN A 184 6.47 -76.66 -33.41
C GLN A 184 7.60 -77.56 -32.90
N ARG A 185 8.50 -77.03 -32.05
CA ARG A 185 9.57 -77.82 -31.43
C ARG A 185 9.04 -78.95 -30.55
N GLU A 186 7.92 -78.73 -29.86
CA GLU A 186 7.28 -79.74 -29.02
C GLU A 186 6.66 -80.87 -29.87
N LYS A 187 6.04 -80.54 -31.00
CA LYS A 187 5.59 -81.54 -31.98
C LYS A 187 6.75 -82.34 -32.57
N ASP A 188 7.85 -81.67 -32.92
CA ASP A 188 9.04 -82.32 -33.47
C ASP A 188 9.69 -83.23 -32.42
N TYR A 189 9.71 -82.81 -31.14
CA TYR A 189 10.19 -83.63 -30.03
C TYR A 189 9.34 -84.90 -29.85
N GLU A 190 8.01 -84.79 -29.87
CA GLU A 190 7.14 -85.97 -29.71
C GLU A 190 7.26 -86.93 -30.89
N ASN A 191 7.45 -86.41 -32.11
CA ASN A 191 7.75 -87.23 -33.29
C ASN A 191 9.09 -87.97 -33.18
N ILE A 192 10.12 -87.33 -32.63
CA ILE A 192 11.43 -87.98 -32.40
C ILE A 192 11.33 -89.04 -31.31
N LYS A 193 10.59 -88.75 -30.24
CA LYS A 193 10.36 -89.69 -29.14
C LYS A 193 9.65 -90.97 -29.61
N LEU A 194 8.61 -90.84 -30.44
CA LEU A 194 7.93 -92.00 -31.04
C LEU A 194 8.87 -92.84 -31.90
N LYS A 195 9.71 -92.21 -32.74
CA LYS A 195 10.72 -92.92 -33.55
C LYS A 195 11.74 -93.67 -32.68
N LEU A 196 12.16 -93.08 -31.57
CA LEU A 196 13.08 -93.71 -30.63
C LEU A 196 12.44 -94.92 -29.93
N GLU A 197 11.16 -94.83 -29.55
CA GLU A 197 10.42 -95.96 -28.97
C GLU A 197 10.30 -97.14 -29.95
N ASP A 198 10.04 -96.86 -31.24
CA ASP A 198 10.01 -97.88 -32.29
C ASP A 198 11.40 -98.56 -32.49
N GLU A 199 12.48 -97.78 -32.44
CA GLU A 199 13.85 -98.29 -32.58
C GLU A 199 14.28 -99.14 -31.37
N ILE A 200 13.88 -98.76 -30.16
CA ILE A 200 14.09 -99.56 -28.93
C ILE A 200 13.38 -100.91 -29.03
N LEU A 201 12.14 -100.94 -29.56
CA LEU A 201 11.40 -102.19 -29.77
C LEU A 201 12.09 -103.12 -30.78
N SER A 202 12.64 -102.56 -31.86
CA SER A 202 13.41 -103.31 -32.86
C SER A 202 14.70 -103.91 -32.28
N HIS A 203 15.43 -103.13 -31.47
CA HIS A 203 16.63 -103.60 -30.77
C HIS A 203 16.34 -104.71 -29.75
N LYS A 204 15.23 -104.61 -29.03
CA LYS A 204 14.81 -105.66 -28.09
C LYS A 204 14.53 -106.98 -28.81
N ASN A 205 13.96 -106.92 -30.01
CA ASN A 205 13.64 -108.11 -30.81
C ASN A 205 14.89 -108.79 -31.39
N THR A 206 15.88 -108.00 -31.83
CA THR A 206 17.17 -108.52 -32.30
C THR A 206 18.02 -109.09 -31.16
N GLN A 207 17.92 -108.54 -29.95
CA GLN A 207 18.59 -109.08 -28.76
C GLN A 207 18.08 -110.47 -28.37
N ILE A 208 16.77 -110.73 -28.51
CA ILE A 208 16.18 -112.06 -28.25
C ILE A 208 16.68 -113.11 -29.25
N GLN A 209 16.91 -112.73 -30.53
CA GLN A 209 17.46 -113.65 -31.54
C GLN A 209 18.93 -113.98 -31.29
N LEU A 210 19.70 -113.04 -30.74
CA LEU A 210 21.10 -113.25 -30.38
C LEU A 210 21.25 -114.23 -29.20
N ASP A 211 20.33 -114.18 -28.23
CA ASP A 211 20.37 -115.06 -27.05
C ASP A 211 19.99 -116.51 -27.38
N ILE A 212 19.13 -116.74 -28.39
CA ILE A 212 18.83 -118.08 -28.92
C ILE A 212 20.05 -118.69 -29.63
N ALA A 213 20.79 -117.87 -30.40
CA ALA A 213 21.99 -118.32 -31.11
C ALA A 213 23.17 -118.64 -30.18
N LYS A 214 23.26 -117.96 -29.02
CA LYS A 214 24.30 -118.23 -28.01
C LYS A 214 24.08 -119.56 -27.26
N GLN A 215 22.84 -120.06 -27.20
CA GLN A 215 22.52 -121.29 -26.45
C GLN A 215 22.91 -122.58 -27.22
N GLU A 216 23.05 -122.53 -28.55
CA GLU A 216 23.42 -123.68 -29.40
C GLU A 216 24.94 -123.94 -29.50
N CYS A 217 25.80 -123.03 -29.04
CA CYS A 217 27.24 -123.11 -29.29
C CYS A 217 28.08 -123.73 -28.14
N SER A 218 27.47 -124.33 -27.12
CA SER A 218 28.17 -124.76 -25.88
C SER A 218 28.48 -126.27 -25.74
N SER A 219 28.56 -127.06 -26.83
CA SER A 219 28.96 -128.49 -26.75
C SER A 219 30.33 -128.80 -27.39
N ASN A 220 31.23 -129.39 -26.59
CA ASN A 220 32.44 -130.18 -26.91
C ASN A 220 33.86 -129.55 -26.76
N ASN A 221 34.36 -129.62 -25.53
CA ASN A 221 35.68 -130.05 -24.99
C ASN A 221 36.89 -130.36 -25.93
N VAL A 222 37.90 -129.47 -25.95
CA VAL A 222 39.35 -129.77 -26.12
C VAL A 222 40.13 -129.17 -24.93
N LEU A 223 39.68 -129.50 -23.72
CA LEU A 223 39.85 -128.67 -22.52
C LEU A 223 41.28 -128.57 -21.97
N CYS A 224 42.23 -129.46 -22.26
CA CYS A 224 43.55 -129.40 -21.59
C CYS A 224 44.66 -128.66 -22.36
N LEU A 225 44.45 -128.35 -23.64
CA LEU A 225 45.29 -127.41 -24.42
C LEU A 225 44.60 -126.06 -24.60
N GLU A 226 43.26 -126.09 -24.60
CA GLU A 226 42.46 -124.89 -24.42
C GLU A 226 42.67 -124.31 -23.03
N VAL A 227 42.82 -125.08 -21.94
CA VAL A 227 43.13 -124.52 -20.61
C VAL A 227 44.46 -123.75 -20.61
N ASP A 228 45.51 -124.19 -21.31
CA ASP A 228 46.78 -123.43 -21.38
C ASP A 228 46.68 -122.18 -22.27
N ASN A 229 45.93 -122.25 -23.37
CA ASN A 229 45.60 -121.05 -24.16
C ASN A 229 44.60 -120.14 -23.44
N TYR A 230 43.72 -120.67 -22.59
CA TYR A 230 42.82 -119.93 -21.71
C TYR A 230 43.60 -119.35 -20.55
N VAL A 231 44.65 -119.99 -20.02
CA VAL A 231 45.53 -119.41 -18.99
C VAL A 231 46.31 -118.24 -19.59
N LYS A 232 46.88 -118.39 -20.79
CA LYS A 232 47.53 -117.26 -21.50
C LYS A 232 46.53 -116.16 -21.88
N SER A 233 45.34 -116.52 -22.34
CA SER A 233 44.26 -115.55 -22.63
C SER A 233 43.75 -114.90 -21.36
N ILE A 234 43.69 -115.61 -20.23
CA ILE A 234 43.35 -115.08 -18.91
C ILE A 234 44.45 -114.15 -18.43
N ASP A 235 45.72 -114.46 -18.65
CA ASP A 235 46.85 -113.58 -18.31
C ASP A 235 46.85 -112.32 -19.19
N ASP A 236 46.59 -112.44 -20.49
CA ASP A 236 46.40 -111.30 -21.40
C ASP A 236 45.16 -110.48 -21.02
N LEU A 237 44.07 -111.14 -20.61
CA LEU A 237 42.87 -110.49 -20.07
C LEU A 237 43.14 -109.85 -18.72
N LYS A 238 44.01 -110.42 -17.88
CA LYS A 238 44.44 -109.85 -16.61
C LYS A 238 45.30 -108.61 -16.85
N SER A 239 46.21 -108.66 -17.83
CA SER A 239 47.00 -107.51 -18.24
C SER A 239 46.09 -106.41 -18.78
N LYS A 240 45.15 -106.73 -19.68
CA LYS A 240 44.16 -105.77 -20.19
C LYS A 240 43.25 -105.25 -19.08
N LEU A 241 42.85 -106.09 -18.13
CA LEU A 241 42.04 -105.68 -16.98
C LEU A 241 42.84 -104.77 -16.05
N ASN A 242 44.14 -105.02 -15.89
CA ASN A 242 45.03 -104.17 -15.10
C ASN A 242 45.29 -102.83 -15.80
N ASP A 243 45.46 -102.84 -17.12
CA ASP A 243 45.60 -101.64 -17.94
C ASP A 243 44.29 -100.81 -17.92
N GLU A 244 43.13 -101.44 -18.10
CA GLU A 244 41.83 -100.77 -17.96
C GLU A 244 41.57 -100.32 -16.52
N SER A 245 41.99 -101.08 -15.51
CA SER A 245 41.92 -100.65 -14.10
C SER A 245 42.80 -99.43 -13.86
N SER A 246 43.99 -99.36 -14.46
CA SER A 246 44.87 -98.19 -14.38
C SER A 246 44.27 -96.98 -15.10
N LYS A 247 43.63 -97.18 -16.26
CA LYS A 247 42.90 -96.11 -16.98
C LYS A 247 41.69 -95.62 -16.19
N CYS A 248 40.91 -96.53 -15.59
CA CYS A 248 39.81 -96.17 -14.70
C CYS A 248 40.32 -95.36 -13.51
N SER A 249 41.44 -95.75 -12.90
CA SER A 249 42.04 -95.00 -11.79
C SER A 249 42.50 -93.59 -12.21
N ILE A 250 43.07 -93.44 -13.41
CA ILE A 250 43.43 -92.12 -13.96
C ILE A 250 42.18 -91.29 -14.23
N LEU A 251 41.14 -91.88 -14.84
CA LEU A 251 39.88 -91.20 -15.10
C LEU A 251 39.18 -90.78 -13.80
N GLU A 252 39.15 -91.63 -12.79
CA GLU A 252 38.66 -91.29 -11.44
C GLU A 252 39.45 -90.13 -10.83
N GLY A 253 40.78 -90.12 -10.96
CA GLY A 253 41.63 -88.99 -10.56
C GLY A 253 41.26 -87.69 -11.28
N THR A 254 41.08 -87.74 -12.61
CA THR A 254 40.67 -86.55 -13.37
C THR A 254 39.26 -86.07 -13.02
N VAL A 255 38.35 -86.98 -12.68
CA VAL A 255 36.99 -86.65 -12.21
C VAL A 255 37.05 -85.99 -10.83
N GLU A 256 37.92 -86.45 -9.93
CA GLU A 256 38.08 -85.85 -8.61
C GLU A 256 38.70 -84.45 -8.69
N GLU A 257 39.72 -84.26 -9.54
CA GLU A 257 40.27 -82.92 -9.83
C GLU A 257 39.20 -81.98 -10.40
N GLN A 258 38.38 -82.45 -11.34
CA GLN A 258 37.26 -81.67 -11.88
C GLN A 258 36.20 -81.36 -10.82
N ARG A 259 35.89 -82.30 -9.91
CA ARG A 259 34.98 -82.05 -8.78
C ARG A 259 35.52 -80.98 -7.85
N GLN A 260 36.82 -80.98 -7.58
CA GLN A 260 37.46 -79.96 -6.77
C GLN A 260 37.38 -78.58 -7.45
N ILE A 261 37.70 -78.49 -8.75
CA ILE A 261 37.59 -77.24 -9.52
C ILE A 261 36.14 -76.71 -9.51
N ILE A 262 35.15 -77.59 -9.67
CA ILE A 262 33.72 -77.20 -9.59
C ILE A 262 33.38 -76.69 -8.19
N SER A 263 33.92 -77.30 -7.13
CA SER A 263 33.72 -76.85 -5.75
C SER A 263 34.30 -75.44 -5.53
N ASP A 264 35.52 -75.20 -5.99
CA ASP A 264 36.20 -73.91 -5.85
C ASP A 264 35.47 -72.81 -6.64
N LEU A 265 35.02 -73.11 -7.87
CA LEU A 265 34.22 -72.19 -8.67
C LEU A 265 32.86 -71.89 -8.02
N LYS A 266 32.21 -72.87 -7.39
CA LYS A 266 30.97 -72.65 -6.63
C LYS A 266 31.20 -71.74 -5.42
N MET A 267 32.31 -71.92 -4.71
CA MET A 267 32.68 -71.06 -3.58
C MET A 267 32.93 -69.61 -4.03
N GLN A 268 33.69 -69.42 -5.11
CA GLN A 268 33.91 -68.09 -5.70
C GLN A 268 32.62 -67.43 -6.17
N LEU A 269 31.70 -68.19 -6.79
CA LEU A 269 30.37 -67.69 -7.17
C LEU A 269 29.55 -67.24 -5.96
N ALA A 270 29.58 -68.00 -4.86
CA ALA A 270 28.89 -67.65 -3.63
C ALA A 270 29.47 -66.37 -2.99
N GLU A 271 30.80 -66.25 -2.97
CA GLU A 271 31.49 -65.08 -2.42
C GLU A 271 31.21 -63.82 -3.26
N MET A 272 31.24 -63.92 -4.59
CA MET A 272 30.86 -62.83 -5.48
C MET A 272 29.38 -62.43 -5.34
N LYS A 273 28.50 -63.40 -5.14
CA LYS A 273 27.07 -63.14 -4.88
C LYS A 273 26.87 -62.41 -3.56
N ASN A 274 27.56 -62.82 -2.50
CA ASN A 274 27.52 -62.13 -1.19
C ASN A 274 28.12 -60.72 -1.28
N SER A 275 29.22 -60.54 -2.03
CA SER A 275 29.79 -59.22 -2.32
C SER A 275 28.81 -58.31 -3.07
N CYS A 276 28.06 -58.87 -4.03
CA CYS A 276 27.02 -58.12 -4.75
C CYS A 276 25.86 -57.72 -3.84
N LEU A 277 25.41 -58.62 -2.96
CA LEU A 277 24.35 -58.34 -1.99
C LEU A 277 24.75 -57.25 -0.99
N THR A 278 25.96 -57.32 -0.44
CA THR A 278 26.48 -56.31 0.50
C THR A 278 26.62 -54.94 -0.17
N LYS A 279 27.12 -54.88 -1.42
CA LYS A 279 27.17 -53.64 -2.20
C LYS A 279 25.77 -53.09 -2.48
N THR A 280 24.80 -53.96 -2.77
CA THR A 280 23.41 -53.54 -3.01
C THR A 280 22.80 -52.93 -1.74
N ASN A 281 22.99 -53.55 -0.58
CA ASN A 281 22.55 -53.01 0.72
C ASN A 281 23.26 -51.70 1.09
N GLN A 282 24.54 -51.55 0.76
CA GLN A 282 25.24 -50.27 0.91
C GLN A 282 24.65 -49.20 0.00
N LEU A 283 24.26 -49.56 -1.22
CA LEU A 283 23.64 -48.62 -2.17
C LEU A 283 22.25 -48.18 -1.71
N THR A 284 21.44 -49.08 -1.14
CA THR A 284 20.12 -48.72 -0.58
C THR A 284 20.25 -47.82 0.64
N THR A 285 21.14 -48.16 1.58
CA THR A 285 21.38 -47.32 2.78
C THR A 285 21.96 -45.95 2.45
N LEU A 286 22.85 -45.85 1.44
CA LEU A 286 23.30 -44.55 0.92
C LEU A 286 22.17 -43.79 0.23
N GLY A 287 21.28 -44.49 -0.48
CA GLY A 287 20.08 -43.90 -1.08
C GLY A 287 19.15 -43.27 -0.03
N GLU A 288 18.84 -44.00 1.04
CA GLU A 288 18.04 -43.52 2.16
C GLU A 288 18.67 -42.31 2.85
N LYS A 289 19.98 -42.35 3.11
CA LYS A 289 20.71 -41.19 3.67
C LYS A 289 20.64 -39.96 2.76
N ASN A 290 20.69 -40.16 1.44
CA ASN A 290 20.64 -39.06 0.49
C ASN A 290 19.24 -38.43 0.42
N GLU A 291 18.18 -39.24 0.53
CA GLU A 291 16.80 -38.73 0.63
C GLU A 291 16.56 -38.00 1.95
N ASN A 292 17.11 -38.50 3.08
CA ASN A 292 17.03 -37.79 4.36
C ASN A 292 17.74 -36.44 4.33
N LEU A 293 18.98 -36.39 3.80
CA LEU A 293 19.71 -35.14 3.63
C LEU A 293 18.96 -34.16 2.71
N LYS A 294 18.27 -34.67 1.69
CA LYS A 294 17.46 -33.85 0.78
C LYS A 294 16.20 -33.30 1.47
N ALA A 295 15.60 -34.07 2.39
CA ALA A 295 14.49 -33.60 3.22
C ALA A 295 14.96 -32.49 4.18
N GLU A 296 16.04 -32.70 4.92
CA GLU A 296 16.64 -31.68 5.80
C GLU A 296 17.01 -30.40 5.04
N LEU A 297 17.53 -30.52 3.82
CA LEU A 297 17.87 -29.37 2.97
C LEU A 297 16.61 -28.60 2.52
N ASN A 298 15.48 -29.29 2.29
CA ASN A 298 14.21 -28.64 2.00
C ASN A 298 13.64 -27.91 3.23
N ASP A 299 13.74 -28.51 4.41
CA ASP A 299 13.28 -27.89 5.67
C ASP A 299 14.08 -26.61 5.97
N LEU A 300 15.42 -26.68 5.86
CA LEU A 300 16.29 -25.51 6.00
C LEU A 300 15.99 -24.43 4.95
N ARG A 301 15.66 -24.81 3.71
CA ARG A 301 15.24 -23.85 2.67
C ARG A 301 13.92 -23.16 3.04
N GLN A 302 12.98 -23.89 3.61
CA GLN A 302 11.70 -23.33 4.05
C GLN A 302 11.91 -22.37 5.23
N GLU A 303 12.78 -22.72 6.18
CA GLU A 303 13.15 -21.86 7.30
C GLU A 303 13.83 -20.57 6.82
N ILE A 304 14.79 -20.66 5.88
CA ILE A 304 15.44 -19.49 5.26
C ILE A 304 14.40 -18.59 4.59
N LEU A 305 13.41 -19.17 3.89
CA LEU A 305 12.37 -18.42 3.21
C LEU A 305 11.44 -17.72 4.21
N GLN A 306 11.10 -18.37 5.33
CA GLN A 306 10.33 -17.77 6.41
C GLN A 306 11.08 -16.59 7.05
N ILE A 307 12.35 -16.79 7.42
CA ILE A 307 13.20 -15.73 8.00
C ILE A 307 13.35 -14.56 7.02
N THR A 308 13.46 -14.84 5.72
CA THR A 308 13.55 -13.79 4.68
C THR A 308 12.26 -12.97 4.60
N ASN A 309 11.10 -13.62 4.68
CA ASN A 309 9.80 -12.94 4.69
C ASN A 309 9.62 -12.10 5.97
N GLU A 310 9.99 -12.63 7.13
CA GLU A 310 9.96 -11.88 8.39
C GLU A 310 10.89 -10.67 8.36
N LYS A 311 12.11 -10.84 7.83
CA LYS A 311 13.05 -9.74 7.59
C LYS A 311 12.46 -8.68 6.68
N GLN A 312 11.80 -9.06 5.58
CA GLN A 312 11.17 -8.11 4.66
C GLN A 312 10.05 -7.33 5.35
N SER A 313 9.19 -8.01 6.11
CA SER A 313 8.13 -7.37 6.91
C SER A 313 8.68 -6.37 7.92
N LEU A 314 9.78 -6.71 8.62
CA LEU A 314 10.46 -5.80 9.54
C LEU A 314 11.07 -4.58 8.81
N VAL A 315 11.63 -4.77 7.62
CA VAL A 315 12.15 -3.67 6.79
C VAL A 315 11.02 -2.73 6.36
N ASP A 316 9.87 -3.27 5.94
CA ASP A 316 8.71 -2.48 5.55
C ASP A 316 8.13 -1.70 6.74
N ALA A 317 8.07 -2.34 7.92
CA ALA A 317 7.66 -1.67 9.16
C ALA A 317 8.63 -0.55 9.55
N MET A 318 9.95 -0.76 9.42
CA MET A 318 10.95 0.29 9.66
C MET A 318 10.80 1.46 8.67
N ALA A 319 10.52 1.19 7.40
CA ALA A 319 10.27 2.23 6.40
C ALA A 319 9.01 3.04 6.73
N ALA A 320 7.94 2.38 7.18
CA ALA A 320 6.71 3.04 7.59
C ALA A 320 6.91 3.94 8.82
N ILE A 321 7.65 3.46 9.83
CA ILE A 321 7.99 4.26 11.02
C ILE A 321 8.82 5.47 10.63
N LYS A 322 9.81 5.31 9.74
CA LYS A 322 10.64 6.42 9.24
C LYS A 322 9.82 7.47 8.51
N LEU A 323 8.91 7.05 7.63
CA LEU A 323 8.00 7.96 6.92
C LEU A 323 7.08 8.72 7.87
N ASN A 324 6.58 8.07 8.94
CA ASN A 324 5.80 8.76 9.98
C ASN A 324 6.65 9.73 10.81
N ALA A 325 7.89 9.37 11.14
CA ALA A 325 8.81 10.27 11.82
C ALA A 325 9.11 11.53 10.98
N ASP A 326 9.32 11.36 9.67
CA ASP A 326 9.54 12.47 8.73
C ASP A 326 8.28 13.36 8.62
N LYS A 327 7.08 12.77 8.62
CA LYS A 327 5.81 13.52 8.66
C LYS A 327 5.68 14.35 9.94
N LEU A 328 5.90 13.74 11.10
CA LEU A 328 5.84 14.43 12.39
C LEU A 328 6.90 15.54 12.50
N ALA A 329 8.10 15.32 11.93
CA ALA A 329 9.13 16.35 11.86
C ALA A 329 8.68 17.54 11.00
N ASN A 330 8.06 17.28 9.84
CA ASN A 330 7.53 18.34 8.97
C ASN A 330 6.37 19.10 9.63
N GLU A 331 5.46 18.40 10.30
CA GLU A 331 4.37 19.02 11.08
C GLU A 331 4.96 19.90 12.21
N SER A 332 5.98 19.42 12.91
CA SER A 332 6.69 20.20 13.93
C SER A 332 7.33 21.47 13.35
N ILE A 333 7.99 21.39 12.20
CA ILE A 333 8.56 22.55 11.50
C ILE A 333 7.45 23.55 11.12
N SER A 334 6.31 23.07 10.62
CA SER A 334 5.15 23.91 10.28
C SER A 334 4.60 24.63 11.52
N HIS A 335 4.43 23.91 12.64
CA HIS A 335 3.97 24.51 13.89
C HIS A 335 4.96 25.53 14.47
N VAL A 336 6.27 25.28 14.34
CA VAL A 336 7.30 26.26 14.75
C VAL A 336 7.23 27.52 13.89
N ALA A 337 7.02 27.39 12.57
CA ALA A 337 6.87 28.52 11.66
C ALA A 337 5.58 29.34 11.97
N GLU A 338 4.46 28.66 12.21
CA GLU A 338 3.20 29.29 12.59
C GLU A 338 3.32 30.02 13.94
N LYS A 339 3.95 29.40 14.94
CA LYS A 339 4.26 30.04 16.22
C LYS A 339 5.11 31.29 16.03
N LYS A 340 6.14 31.25 15.17
CA LYS A 340 6.98 32.42 14.89
C LYS A 340 6.18 33.55 14.26
N LYS A 341 5.29 33.24 13.31
CA LYS A 341 4.39 34.22 12.68
C LYS A 341 3.48 34.88 13.72
N ILE A 342 2.86 34.09 14.60
CA ILE A 342 1.99 34.62 15.67
C ILE A 342 2.79 35.52 16.62
N ILE A 343 4.02 35.14 16.99
CA ILE A 343 4.90 35.99 17.82
C ILE A 343 5.19 37.32 17.11
N ASP A 344 5.51 37.29 15.82
CA ASP A 344 5.79 38.51 15.04
C ASP A 344 4.57 39.43 14.93
N ASP A 345 3.39 38.84 14.69
CA ASP A 345 2.12 39.57 14.65
C ASP A 345 1.84 40.22 16.01
N MET A 346 2.00 39.48 17.12
CA MET A 346 1.84 40.00 18.48
C MET A 346 2.86 41.10 18.82
N GLU A 347 4.13 40.95 18.42
CA GLU A 347 5.14 41.99 18.60
C GLU A 347 4.80 43.26 17.81
N SER A 348 4.28 43.12 16.58
CA SER A 348 3.86 44.25 15.76
C SER A 348 2.66 44.99 16.37
N GLN A 349 1.67 44.26 16.88
CA GLN A 349 0.51 44.83 17.58
C GLN A 349 0.95 45.52 18.88
N SER A 350 1.84 44.89 19.66
CA SER A 350 2.38 45.48 20.89
C SER A 350 3.10 46.81 20.61
N LYS A 351 3.93 46.88 19.56
CA LYS A 351 4.58 48.13 19.13
C LYS A 351 3.57 49.19 18.68
N SER A 352 2.54 48.79 17.95
CA SER A 352 1.45 49.70 17.52
C SER A 352 0.69 50.28 18.71
N HIS A 353 0.30 49.43 19.67
CA HIS A 353 -0.37 49.86 20.89
C HIS A 353 0.53 50.74 21.77
N LEU A 354 1.82 50.41 21.89
CA LEU A 354 2.78 51.26 22.60
C LEU A 354 2.85 52.65 21.97
N HIS A 355 2.95 52.72 20.64
CA HIS A 355 2.96 54.00 19.92
C HIS A 355 1.66 54.79 20.10
N GLN A 356 0.51 54.10 20.10
CA GLN A 356 -0.78 54.74 20.36
C GLN A 356 -0.86 55.30 21.78
N VAL A 357 -0.32 54.59 22.78
CA VAL A 357 -0.21 55.07 24.17
C VAL A 357 0.68 56.31 24.23
N GLU A 358 1.83 56.31 23.55
CA GLU A 358 2.71 57.50 23.47
C GLU A 358 1.99 58.72 22.89
N ILE A 359 1.22 58.55 21.80
CA ILE A 359 0.43 59.63 21.20
C ILE A 359 -0.63 60.16 22.18
N LEU A 360 -1.39 59.27 22.81
CA LEU A 360 -2.41 59.66 23.80
C LEU A 360 -1.78 60.38 25.00
N GLN A 361 -0.60 59.94 25.44
CA GLN A 361 0.12 60.57 26.53
C GLN A 361 0.59 61.99 26.16
N LEU A 362 1.10 62.18 24.93
CA LEU A 362 1.42 63.52 24.40
C LEU A 362 0.18 64.41 24.32
N GLU A 363 -0.97 63.86 23.91
CA GLU A 363 -2.22 64.60 23.84
C GLU A 363 -2.75 65.00 25.23
N ILE A 364 -2.67 64.10 26.22
CA ILE A 364 -2.99 64.40 27.62
C ILE A 364 -2.07 65.51 28.15
N SER A 365 -0.76 65.44 27.88
CA SER A 365 0.19 66.50 28.26
C SER A 365 -0.17 67.84 27.62
N ARG A 366 -0.56 67.86 26.33
CA ARG A 366 -1.01 69.06 25.62
C ARG A 366 -2.30 69.64 26.21
N LEU A 367 -3.30 68.80 26.47
CA LEU A 367 -4.57 69.20 27.09
C LEU A 367 -4.35 69.76 28.49
N ASN A 368 -3.53 69.10 29.31
CA ASN A 368 -3.17 69.60 30.65
C ASN A 368 -2.48 70.96 30.59
N ALA A 369 -1.55 71.17 29.64
CA ALA A 369 -0.92 72.47 29.43
C ALA A 369 -1.95 73.54 29.05
N SER A 370 -2.90 73.20 28.16
CA SER A 370 -3.99 74.11 27.78
C SER A 370 -4.93 74.43 28.95
N VAL A 371 -5.27 73.44 29.78
CA VAL A 371 -6.10 73.63 30.98
C VAL A 371 -5.39 74.53 31.99
N ASN A 372 -4.09 74.33 32.20
CA ASN A 372 -3.32 75.19 33.10
C ASN A 372 -3.27 76.63 32.57
N SER A 373 -3.06 76.83 31.27
CA SER A 373 -3.10 78.17 30.66
C SER A 373 -4.47 78.85 30.84
N THR A 374 -5.57 78.13 30.63
CA THR A 374 -6.91 78.71 30.83
C THR A 374 -7.24 78.94 32.31
N LEU A 375 -6.73 78.11 33.22
CA LEU A 375 -6.83 78.35 34.66
C LEU A 375 -6.07 79.61 35.08
N GLU A 376 -4.85 79.81 34.56
CA GLU A 376 -4.07 81.04 34.77
C GLU A 376 -4.79 82.27 34.21
N GLU A 377 -5.35 82.18 33.01
CA GLU A 377 -6.17 83.25 32.41
C GLU A 377 -7.43 83.54 33.24
N MET A 378 -8.12 82.50 33.72
CA MET A 378 -9.30 82.64 34.58
C MET A 378 -8.94 83.26 35.93
N GLU A 379 -7.80 82.91 36.50
CA GLU A 379 -7.28 83.52 37.73
C GLU A 379 -6.91 84.99 37.50
N ALA A 380 -6.25 85.32 36.39
CA ALA A 380 -5.99 86.69 35.98
C ALA A 380 -7.29 87.49 35.81
N LEU A 381 -8.29 86.94 35.10
CA LEU A 381 -9.60 87.58 34.90
C LEU A 381 -10.37 87.72 36.22
N LYS A 382 -10.26 86.75 37.13
CA LYS A 382 -10.83 86.84 38.48
C LYS A 382 -10.16 87.95 39.29
N ASN A 383 -8.85 88.09 39.20
CA ASN A 383 -8.12 89.19 39.84
C ASN A 383 -8.51 90.55 39.24
N GLU A 384 -8.65 90.63 37.91
CA GLU A 384 -9.17 91.81 37.22
C GLU A 384 -10.61 92.12 37.61
N TYR A 385 -11.47 91.09 37.77
CA TYR A 385 -12.86 91.22 38.19
C TYR A 385 -12.96 91.67 39.65
N GLU A 386 -12.18 91.12 40.58
CA GLU A 386 -12.14 91.62 41.95
C GLU A 386 -11.61 93.06 41.99
N GLY A 387 -10.60 93.39 41.18
CA GLY A 387 -10.15 94.77 40.97
C GLY A 387 -11.27 95.66 40.42
N TYR A 388 -12.02 95.19 39.42
CA TYR A 388 -13.16 95.89 38.85
C TYR A 388 -14.29 96.03 39.87
N LYS A 389 -14.60 95.00 40.65
CA LYS A 389 -15.60 95.00 41.71
C LYS A 389 -15.23 95.98 42.80
N LEU A 390 -13.96 96.09 43.18
CA LEU A 390 -13.49 97.14 44.10
C LEU A 390 -13.66 98.54 43.47
N ARG A 391 -13.29 98.72 42.20
CA ARG A 391 -13.52 99.97 41.46
C ARG A 391 -15.03 100.30 41.35
N ALA A 392 -15.85 99.32 41.01
CA ALA A 392 -17.29 99.42 40.83
C ALA A 392 -18.03 99.56 42.16
N GLN A 393 -17.54 98.98 43.26
CA GLN A 393 -18.02 99.21 44.61
C GLN A 393 -17.64 100.61 45.09
N SER A 394 -16.48 101.13 44.70
CA SER A 394 -16.13 102.54 44.90
C SER A 394 -17.08 103.45 44.11
N VAL A 395 -17.34 103.12 42.84
CA VAL A 395 -18.31 103.83 41.99
C VAL A 395 -19.76 103.65 42.46
N LEU A 396 -20.13 102.50 43.03
CA LEU A 396 -21.43 102.23 43.64
C LEU A 396 -21.53 102.84 45.02
N ARG A 397 -20.45 103.12 45.72
CA ARG A 397 -20.47 104.01 46.89
C ARG A 397 -20.82 105.44 46.43
N THR A 398 -20.34 105.84 45.25
CA THR A 398 -20.71 107.12 44.61
C THR A 398 -22.06 107.10 43.88
N LYS A 399 -22.60 105.93 43.49
CA LYS A 399 -23.91 105.75 42.84
C LYS A 399 -25.01 105.24 43.77
N LYS A 400 -24.72 104.75 44.98
CA LYS A 400 -25.73 104.43 46.03
C LYS A 400 -26.40 105.68 46.60
N SER A 401 -25.96 106.87 46.20
CA SER A 401 -26.72 108.12 46.34
C SER A 401 -27.71 108.38 45.19
N GLN A 402 -27.75 107.55 44.14
CA GLN A 402 -28.67 107.71 43.01
C GLN A 402 -29.28 106.37 42.57
N ASN A 403 -30.52 106.19 43.01
CA ASN A 403 -31.58 105.42 42.36
C ASN A 403 -31.50 103.88 42.40
N LYS A 404 -32.49 103.37 43.12
CA LYS A 404 -33.06 102.03 43.16
C LYS A 404 -34.33 102.11 42.30
N GLU A 405 -34.56 101.21 41.34
CA GLU A 405 -35.90 100.72 40.95
C GLU A 405 -35.89 99.64 39.84
N LEU A 406 -36.58 98.52 40.14
CA LEU A 406 -37.48 97.69 39.31
C LEU A 406 -36.91 96.96 38.06
N GLY A 407 -37.31 95.74 37.69
CA GLY A 407 -38.34 94.82 38.18
C GLY A 407 -38.84 93.90 37.04
N LEU A 408 -38.95 92.60 37.34
CA LEU A 408 -39.93 91.59 36.89
C LEU A 408 -40.35 91.37 35.41
N ASN A 409 -40.02 90.16 34.93
CA ASN A 409 -40.82 89.14 34.23
C ASN A 409 -41.99 89.55 33.30
N GLY A 410 -41.79 89.33 32.00
CA GLY A 410 -42.84 89.03 31.02
C GLY A 410 -42.37 87.91 30.08
N ARG A 411 -43.09 86.79 29.98
CA ARG A 411 -42.81 85.75 28.98
C ARG A 411 -43.25 86.24 27.61
N SER A 412 -42.31 86.20 26.67
CA SER A 412 -42.47 86.69 25.30
C SER A 412 -42.92 85.55 24.37
N ILE A 413 -43.57 85.91 23.25
CA ILE A 413 -43.97 85.05 22.12
C ILE A 413 -42.85 84.08 21.67
N ASN A 414 -41.58 84.49 21.85
CA ASN A 414 -40.41 83.69 21.54
C ASN A 414 -40.32 82.36 22.33
N GLU A 415 -40.86 82.29 23.56
CA GLU A 415 -40.86 81.04 24.33
C GLU A 415 -41.86 80.02 23.76
N VAL A 416 -43.00 80.48 23.24
CA VAL A 416 -44.01 79.62 22.60
C VAL A 416 -43.53 79.15 21.23
N GLU A 417 -42.80 79.98 20.49
CA GLU A 417 -42.13 79.57 19.24
C GLU A 417 -41.03 78.53 19.49
N ALA A 418 -40.28 78.66 20.60
CA ALA A 418 -39.29 77.67 21.00
C ALA A 418 -39.91 76.30 21.30
N ASP A 419 -41.06 76.27 22.00
CA ASP A 419 -41.79 75.03 22.28
C ASP A 419 -42.38 74.39 21.01
N LEU A 420 -42.88 75.19 20.06
CA LEU A 420 -43.34 74.72 18.75
C LEU A 420 -42.21 74.12 17.91
N SER A 421 -41.04 74.75 17.92
CA SER A 421 -39.83 74.26 17.25
C SER A 421 -39.34 72.94 17.87
N HIS A 422 -39.37 72.85 19.20
CA HIS A 422 -39.04 71.61 19.92
C HIS A 422 -40.01 70.48 19.53
N LEU A 423 -41.31 70.75 19.43
CA LEU A 423 -42.29 69.72 19.06
C LEU A 423 -42.11 69.25 17.61
N HIS A 424 -41.76 70.15 16.68
CA HIS A 424 -41.40 69.78 15.31
C HIS A 424 -40.13 68.93 15.24
N SER A 425 -39.10 69.28 16.01
CA SER A 425 -37.88 68.46 16.12
C SER A 425 -38.20 67.06 16.63
N LYS A 426 -39.09 66.94 17.62
CA LYS A 426 -39.49 65.64 18.18
C LYS A 426 -40.29 64.81 17.17
N LEU A 427 -41.22 65.42 16.43
CA LEU A 427 -41.95 64.76 15.34
C LEU A 427 -41.01 64.27 14.23
N SER A 428 -40.00 65.08 13.86
CA SER A 428 -38.99 64.68 12.87
C SER A 428 -38.17 63.48 13.36
N GLN A 429 -37.74 63.47 14.63
CA GLN A 429 -37.01 62.34 15.23
C GLN A 429 -37.87 61.07 15.30
N LEU A 430 -39.16 61.20 15.62
CA LEU A 430 -40.08 60.05 15.62
C LEU A 430 -40.30 59.48 14.23
N ARG A 431 -40.36 60.34 13.20
CA ARG A 431 -40.47 59.91 11.81
C ARG A 431 -39.22 59.20 11.32
N GLU A 432 -38.04 59.72 11.64
CA GLU A 432 -36.76 59.08 11.32
C GLU A 432 -36.64 57.70 11.98
N LYS A 433 -37.05 57.56 13.24
CA LYS A 433 -37.08 56.25 13.93
C LYS A 433 -38.09 55.28 13.31
N PHE A 434 -39.22 55.78 12.83
CA PHE A 434 -40.20 54.95 12.12
C PHE A 434 -39.62 54.45 10.79
N ASP A 435 -38.97 55.32 10.02
CA ASP A 435 -38.34 54.96 8.75
C ASP A 435 -37.19 53.96 8.98
N GLN A 436 -36.35 54.17 10.01
CA GLN A 436 -35.30 53.22 10.42
C GLN A 436 -35.87 51.85 10.80
N SER A 437 -36.90 51.80 11.65
CA SER A 437 -37.56 50.54 12.02
C SER A 437 -38.22 49.87 10.81
N SER A 438 -38.77 50.65 9.88
CA SER A 438 -39.33 50.10 8.65
C SER A 438 -38.26 49.49 7.74
N ASP A 439 -37.06 50.08 7.68
CA ASP A 439 -35.96 49.54 6.89
C ASP A 439 -35.34 48.29 7.57
N GLU A 440 -35.21 48.28 8.89
CA GLU A 440 -34.83 47.08 9.66
C GLU A 440 -35.81 45.92 9.44
N ILE A 441 -37.11 46.20 9.37
CA ILE A 441 -38.11 45.16 9.06
C ILE A 441 -37.92 44.61 7.64
N LYS A 442 -37.58 45.45 6.65
CA LYS A 442 -37.31 44.98 5.29
C LYS A 442 -36.05 44.12 5.25
N THR A 443 -34.96 44.56 5.86
CA THR A 443 -33.71 43.77 5.88
C THR A 443 -33.90 42.43 6.59
N LEU A 444 -34.59 42.41 7.74
CA LEU A 444 -34.92 41.16 8.43
C LEU A 444 -35.85 40.27 7.60
N THR A 445 -36.75 40.84 6.80
CA THR A 445 -37.62 40.06 5.90
C THR A 445 -36.81 39.41 4.78
N ASP A 446 -35.86 40.13 4.18
CA ASP A 446 -34.97 39.63 3.13
C ASP A 446 -33.99 38.58 3.66
N GLU A 447 -33.46 38.76 4.86
CA GLU A 447 -32.65 37.73 5.53
C GLU A 447 -33.48 36.46 5.79
N LEU A 448 -34.73 36.61 6.21
CA LEU A 448 -35.62 35.49 6.48
C LEU A 448 -36.03 34.74 5.21
N THR A 449 -36.11 35.39 4.05
CA THR A 449 -36.32 34.70 2.77
C THR A 449 -35.06 33.95 2.33
N LEU A 450 -33.88 34.55 2.44
CA LEU A 450 -32.60 33.87 2.14
C LEU A 450 -32.39 32.62 3.00
N VAL A 451 -32.60 32.74 4.32
CA VAL A 451 -32.48 31.58 5.23
C VAL A 451 -33.50 30.49 4.90
N LYS A 452 -34.71 30.84 4.44
CA LYS A 452 -35.69 29.84 3.98
C LYS A 452 -35.20 29.11 2.73
N GLU A 453 -34.62 29.80 1.77
CA GLU A 453 -34.07 29.21 0.55
C GLU A 453 -32.89 28.29 0.86
N GLU A 454 -31.95 28.72 1.71
CA GLU A 454 -30.82 27.90 2.17
C GLU A 454 -31.30 26.63 2.90
N ARG A 455 -32.28 26.77 3.80
CA ARG A 455 -32.89 25.64 4.49
C ARG A 455 -33.54 24.66 3.51
N ASP A 456 -34.26 25.16 2.51
CA ASP A 456 -34.97 24.32 1.54
C ASP A 456 -33.98 23.62 0.60
N PHE A 457 -32.88 24.29 0.23
CA PHE A 457 -31.77 23.69 -0.49
C PHE A 457 -31.09 22.58 0.33
N ALA A 458 -30.72 22.87 1.59
CA ALA A 458 -30.13 21.89 2.50
C ALA A 458 -31.04 20.68 2.72
N ARG A 459 -32.36 20.90 2.80
CA ARG A 459 -33.36 19.83 2.92
C ARG A 459 -33.45 18.98 1.66
N LYS A 460 -33.30 19.59 0.47
CA LYS A 460 -33.26 18.87 -0.80
C LYS A 460 -32.00 18.01 -0.90
N THR A 461 -30.83 18.57 -0.61
CA THR A 461 -29.57 17.82 -0.63
C THR A 461 -29.56 16.68 0.39
N ALA A 462 -30.11 16.89 1.59
CA ALA A 462 -30.26 15.84 2.59
C ALA A 462 -31.17 14.70 2.11
N ARG A 463 -32.27 15.02 1.42
CA ARG A 463 -33.16 14.02 0.80
C ARG A 463 -32.45 13.24 -0.30
N ASP A 464 -31.70 13.92 -1.17
CA ASP A 464 -30.96 13.28 -2.26
C ASP A 464 -29.84 12.37 -1.75
N LEU A 465 -29.12 12.79 -0.71
CA LEU A 465 -28.13 11.96 -0.01
C LEU A 465 -28.80 10.76 0.69
N GLY A 466 -29.96 10.97 1.31
CA GLY A 466 -30.77 9.90 1.91
C GLY A 466 -31.16 8.84 0.87
N ASN A 467 -31.63 9.26 -0.31
CA ASN A 467 -31.97 8.35 -1.40
C ASN A 467 -30.75 7.56 -1.88
N LYS A 468 -29.60 8.23 -2.07
CA LYS A 468 -28.34 7.55 -2.45
C LYS A 468 -27.88 6.55 -1.39
N LEU A 469 -28.06 6.87 -0.11
CA LEU A 469 -27.73 5.95 0.98
C LEU A 469 -28.67 4.73 0.98
N THR A 470 -29.97 4.93 0.74
CA THR A 470 -30.92 3.82 0.63
C THR A 470 -30.61 2.90 -0.55
N THR A 471 -30.24 3.44 -1.72
CA THR A 471 -29.85 2.63 -2.88
C THR A 471 -28.56 1.85 -2.58
N LEU A 472 -27.55 2.50 -1.98
CA LEU A 472 -26.29 1.83 -1.64
C LEU A 472 -26.50 0.74 -0.57
N THR A 473 -27.39 0.97 0.39
CA THR A 473 -27.77 -0.04 1.40
C THR A 473 -28.47 -1.23 0.76
N GLN A 474 -29.36 -0.98 -0.21
CA GLN A 474 -30.03 -2.03 -0.96
C GLN A 474 -29.06 -2.83 -1.84
N ASP A 475 -28.13 -2.17 -2.51
CA ASP A 475 -27.08 -2.82 -3.31
C ASP A 475 -26.17 -3.68 -2.44
N TYR A 476 -25.79 -3.19 -1.24
CA TYR A 476 -25.02 -3.98 -0.28
C TYR A 476 -25.80 -5.20 0.23
N ALA A 477 -27.10 -5.07 0.49
CA ALA A 477 -27.95 -6.19 0.87
C ALA A 477 -28.05 -7.24 -0.25
N ASN A 478 -28.19 -6.80 -1.50
CA ASN A 478 -28.22 -7.67 -2.67
C ASN A 478 -26.88 -8.40 -2.87
N LEU A 479 -25.76 -7.70 -2.75
CA LEU A 479 -24.42 -8.30 -2.87
C LEU A 479 -24.15 -9.29 -1.74
N ARG A 480 -24.57 -8.96 -0.51
CA ARG A 480 -24.48 -9.87 0.64
C ARG A 480 -25.29 -11.15 0.41
N GLU A 481 -26.49 -11.04 -0.15
CA GLU A 481 -27.32 -12.20 -0.48
C GLU A 481 -26.72 -13.03 -1.62
N GLN A 482 -26.10 -12.39 -2.61
CA GLN A 482 -25.36 -13.07 -3.66
C GLN A 482 -24.16 -13.87 -3.11
N CYS A 483 -23.36 -13.27 -2.22
CA CYS A 483 -22.27 -13.96 -1.54
C CYS A 483 -22.77 -15.14 -0.69
N ARG A 484 -23.92 -14.97 -0.01
CA ARG A 484 -24.58 -16.04 0.74
C ARG A 484 -25.01 -17.19 -0.17
N GLY A 485 -25.59 -16.87 -1.33
CA GLY A 485 -25.94 -17.85 -2.35
C GLY A 485 -24.73 -18.63 -2.87
N GLN A 486 -23.62 -17.94 -3.15
CA GLN A 486 -22.37 -18.59 -3.58
C GLN A 486 -21.81 -19.52 -2.49
N LEU A 487 -21.84 -19.11 -1.22
CA LEU A 487 -21.43 -19.97 -0.10
C LEU A 487 -22.24 -21.27 -0.04
N ILE A 488 -23.56 -21.18 -0.18
CA ILE A 488 -24.44 -22.37 -0.19
C ILE A 488 -24.09 -23.28 -1.38
N THR A 489 -23.82 -22.74 -2.57
CA THR A 489 -23.41 -23.56 -3.72
C THR A 489 -22.06 -24.25 -3.52
N ILE A 490 -21.10 -23.58 -2.87
CA ILE A 490 -19.80 -24.17 -2.54
C ILE A 490 -19.98 -25.28 -1.51
N GLU A 491 -20.84 -25.08 -0.51
CA GLU A 491 -21.13 -26.07 0.53
C GLU A 491 -21.81 -27.32 -0.06
N GLN A 492 -22.77 -27.15 -0.98
CA GLN A 492 -23.37 -28.26 -1.73
C GLN A 492 -22.34 -29.02 -2.57
N LEU A 493 -21.45 -28.32 -3.28
CA LEU A 493 -20.38 -28.98 -4.05
C LEU A 493 -19.39 -29.72 -3.14
N ARG A 494 -19.09 -29.19 -1.94
CA ARG A 494 -18.26 -29.88 -0.95
C ARG A 494 -18.92 -31.16 -0.47
N GLU A 495 -20.21 -31.13 -0.15
CA GLU A 495 -20.98 -32.31 0.27
C GLU A 495 -21.04 -33.36 -0.85
N GLU A 496 -21.26 -32.95 -2.10
CA GLU A 496 -21.21 -33.85 -3.27
C GLU A 496 -19.83 -34.52 -3.41
N VAL A 497 -18.75 -33.73 -3.30
CA VAL A 497 -17.38 -34.26 -3.36
C VAL A 497 -17.11 -35.23 -2.21
N GLU A 498 -17.54 -34.90 -0.98
CA GLU A 498 -17.38 -35.77 0.19
C GLU A 498 -18.11 -37.10 0.01
N VAL A 499 -19.36 -37.08 -0.47
CA VAL A 499 -20.12 -38.29 -0.79
C VAL A 499 -19.44 -39.12 -1.89
N THR A 500 -18.93 -38.50 -2.95
CA THR A 500 -18.20 -39.24 -4.00
C THR A 500 -16.90 -39.85 -3.48
N GLN A 501 -16.18 -39.15 -2.60
CA GLN A 501 -14.96 -39.64 -1.96
C GLN A 501 -15.26 -40.81 -1.03
N GLU A 502 -16.30 -40.71 -0.20
CA GLU A 502 -16.75 -41.82 0.65
C GLU A 502 -17.15 -43.04 -0.18
N ASN A 503 -17.89 -42.85 -1.27
CA ASN A 503 -18.29 -43.95 -2.15
C ASN A 503 -17.07 -44.62 -2.79
N LEU A 504 -16.10 -43.84 -3.26
CA LEU A 504 -14.85 -44.37 -3.80
C LEU A 504 -14.03 -45.12 -2.74
N GLN A 505 -13.95 -44.58 -1.51
CA GLN A 505 -13.33 -45.28 -0.38
C GLN A 505 -14.05 -46.58 -0.05
N LYS A 506 -15.38 -46.62 -0.03
CA LYS A 506 -16.16 -47.85 0.18
C LYS A 506 -15.85 -48.89 -0.91
N ILE A 507 -15.78 -48.48 -2.17
CA ILE A 507 -15.41 -49.37 -3.30
C ILE A 507 -13.99 -49.92 -3.11
N HIS A 508 -12.98 -49.07 -2.90
CA HIS A 508 -11.60 -49.54 -2.70
C HIS A 508 -11.46 -50.44 -1.46
N THR A 509 -12.16 -50.13 -0.36
CA THR A 509 -12.12 -50.97 0.85
C THR A 509 -12.71 -52.35 0.57
N THR A 510 -13.84 -52.44 -0.14
CA THR A 510 -14.47 -53.71 -0.52
C THR A 510 -13.65 -54.53 -1.52
N GLU A 511 -12.95 -53.87 -2.45
CA GLU A 511 -12.00 -54.54 -3.34
C GLU A 511 -10.80 -55.09 -2.57
N ILE A 512 -10.23 -54.31 -1.64
CA ILE A 512 -9.12 -54.75 -0.79
C ILE A 512 -9.55 -55.93 0.08
N THR A 513 -10.72 -55.90 0.70
CA THR A 513 -11.21 -57.02 1.51
C THR A 513 -11.44 -58.26 0.64
N SER A 514 -12.04 -58.12 -0.55
CA SER A 514 -12.22 -59.25 -1.48
C SER A 514 -10.88 -59.86 -1.92
N MET A 515 -9.86 -59.04 -2.20
CA MET A 515 -8.52 -59.51 -2.53
C MET A 515 -7.85 -60.20 -1.34
N LYS A 516 -7.97 -59.63 -0.13
CA LYS A 516 -7.48 -60.27 1.11
C LYS A 516 -8.16 -61.62 1.35
N GLU A 517 -9.46 -61.74 1.17
CA GLU A 517 -10.20 -63.00 1.30
C GLU A 517 -9.80 -64.05 0.25
N LYS A 518 -9.48 -63.63 -0.98
CA LYS A 518 -8.95 -64.54 -2.01
C LYS A 518 -7.56 -65.05 -1.65
N HIS A 519 -6.65 -64.15 -1.25
CA HIS A 519 -5.31 -64.54 -0.82
C HIS A 519 -5.36 -65.42 0.44
N GLN A 520 -6.25 -65.13 1.40
CA GLN A 520 -6.43 -65.97 2.58
C GLN A 520 -6.89 -67.38 2.20
N ARG A 521 -7.88 -67.51 1.30
CA ARG A 521 -8.31 -68.82 0.79
C ARG A 521 -7.19 -69.57 0.06
N GLU A 522 -6.36 -68.87 -0.69
CA GLU A 522 -5.21 -69.46 -1.37
C GLU A 522 -4.13 -69.93 -0.37
N ILE A 523 -3.86 -69.13 0.66
CA ILE A 523 -2.98 -69.52 1.77
C ILE A 523 -3.53 -70.77 2.47
N ASP A 524 -4.82 -70.79 2.82
CA ASP A 524 -5.46 -71.93 3.48
C ASP A 524 -5.38 -73.20 2.61
N ASN A 525 -5.60 -73.07 1.30
CA ASN A 525 -5.45 -74.18 0.34
C ASN A 525 -4.00 -74.69 0.27
N LEU A 526 -3.02 -73.79 0.19
CA LEU A 526 -1.59 -74.14 0.19
C LEU A 526 -1.17 -74.76 1.52
N GLN A 527 -1.71 -74.31 2.65
CA GLN A 527 -1.49 -74.94 3.95
C GLN A 527 -2.08 -76.34 4.03
N MET A 528 -3.30 -76.56 3.49
CA MET A 528 -3.86 -77.92 3.39
C MET A 528 -3.04 -78.82 2.48
N GLU A 529 -2.50 -78.30 1.37
CA GLU A 529 -1.63 -79.04 0.46
C GLU A 529 -0.27 -79.36 1.10
N LEU A 530 0.32 -78.42 1.83
CA LEU A 530 1.50 -78.63 2.67
C LEU A 530 1.23 -79.68 3.75
N GLN A 531 0.08 -79.64 4.43
CA GLN A 531 -0.29 -80.68 5.41
C GLN A 531 -0.45 -82.05 4.76
N LYS A 532 -1.07 -82.14 3.57
CA LYS A 532 -1.16 -83.39 2.80
C LYS A 532 0.22 -83.91 2.40
N MET A 533 1.10 -83.04 1.91
CA MET A 533 2.50 -83.37 1.60
C MET A 533 3.30 -83.79 2.84
N THR A 534 3.06 -83.14 3.99
CA THR A 534 3.71 -83.46 5.27
C THR A 534 3.20 -84.79 5.82
N MET A 535 1.90 -85.09 5.69
CA MET A 535 1.33 -86.40 6.01
C MET A 535 1.83 -87.50 5.08
N ASN A 536 2.06 -87.19 3.80
CA ASN A 536 2.70 -88.12 2.86
C ASN A 536 4.20 -88.31 3.17
N SER A 537 4.89 -87.25 3.61
CA SER A 537 6.28 -87.32 4.08
C SER A 537 6.43 -88.05 5.42
N SER A 538 5.44 -87.97 6.31
CA SER A 538 5.44 -88.67 7.60
C SER A 538 5.23 -90.19 7.45
N LEU A 539 4.63 -90.64 6.34
CA LEU A 539 4.60 -92.05 5.95
C LEU A 539 5.98 -92.57 5.51
N TYR A 540 6.84 -91.70 4.95
CA TYR A 540 8.22 -92.05 4.57
C TYR A 540 9.25 -91.87 5.71
N SER A 541 9.00 -91.01 6.70
CA SER A 541 9.88 -90.82 7.86
C SER A 541 9.61 -91.75 9.05
N ARG A 542 8.62 -92.64 8.99
CA ARG A 542 8.26 -93.55 10.11
C ARG A 542 9.14 -94.79 10.25
N ASN A 543 10.28 -94.87 9.56
CA ASN A 543 11.11 -96.08 9.52
C ASN A 543 12.48 -95.96 10.21
N LEU A 544 12.78 -94.85 10.90
CA LEU A 544 14.03 -94.73 11.65
C LEU A 544 13.82 -94.06 13.01
N ASN A 545 14.15 -94.84 14.04
CA ASN A 545 14.52 -94.47 15.41
C ASN A 545 13.44 -94.40 16.49
N GLU A 546 13.21 -95.58 17.06
CA GLU A 546 13.14 -95.82 18.50
C GLU A 546 14.35 -95.21 19.25
N LYS A 547 14.11 -94.38 20.27
CA LYS A 547 14.75 -94.50 21.61
C LYS A 547 14.19 -93.48 22.62
N SER A 548 13.87 -94.01 23.81
CA SER A 548 13.67 -93.39 25.16
C SER A 548 12.45 -92.47 25.38
N MET A 549 11.40 -92.90 26.10
CA MET A 549 11.15 -92.94 27.57
C MET A 549 10.95 -91.55 28.22
N GLU A 550 9.71 -91.19 28.63
CA GLU A 550 9.17 -91.19 30.03
C GLU A 550 9.69 -90.01 30.89
N MET A 551 8.98 -89.29 31.76
CA MET A 551 7.60 -89.23 32.28
C MET A 551 7.50 -87.95 33.18
N LYS A 552 6.29 -87.37 33.31
CA LYS A 552 5.68 -86.70 34.50
C LYS A 552 6.31 -85.47 35.24
N SER A 553 5.51 -84.39 35.23
CA SER A 553 4.98 -83.54 36.34
C SER A 553 5.80 -83.25 37.62
N SER A 554 5.97 -81.94 37.93
CA SER A 554 5.35 -81.22 39.08
C SER A 554 6.25 -80.14 39.71
N GLU A 555 5.77 -78.89 39.61
CA GLU A 555 5.84 -77.71 40.51
C GLU A 555 7.10 -77.28 41.32
N HIS A 556 7.50 -76.01 41.02
CA HIS A 556 7.99 -74.91 41.90
C HIS A 556 9.42 -75.04 42.52
N GLU A 557 10.34 -74.06 42.49
CA GLU A 557 10.33 -72.58 42.36
C GLU A 557 11.59 -72.07 41.62
N GLY A 558 11.55 -70.86 41.04
CA GLY A 558 12.74 -70.12 40.55
C GLY A 558 12.53 -69.40 39.20
N GLN A 559 12.07 -68.14 39.26
CA GLN A 559 11.76 -67.20 38.17
C GLN A 559 13.00 -66.89 37.28
N THR A 560 12.93 -66.49 36.00
CA THR A 560 12.18 -65.39 35.31
C THR A 560 12.27 -65.64 33.79
N ARG A 561 11.22 -65.90 32.99
CA ARG A 561 10.11 -65.07 32.46
C ARG A 561 10.51 -63.68 31.95
N ASN A 562 10.29 -63.42 30.65
CA ASN A 562 9.55 -62.25 30.13
C ASN A 562 9.36 -62.30 28.60
N GLU A 563 8.19 -62.76 28.19
CA GLU A 563 7.46 -62.27 27.02
C GLU A 563 6.85 -60.90 27.38
N ILE A 564 6.92 -59.91 26.49
CA ILE A 564 6.25 -58.61 26.68
C ILE A 564 5.37 -58.31 25.46
N TYR A 565 4.09 -58.11 25.77
CA TYR A 565 2.98 -57.73 24.90
C TYR A 565 2.97 -56.23 24.58
N LEU A 566 2.12 -55.88 23.61
CA LEU A 566 1.61 -54.55 23.26
C LEU A 566 1.42 -53.59 24.45
N LEU A 567 1.61 -52.28 24.20
CA LEU A 567 0.76 -51.26 24.80
C LEU A 567 0.60 -50.01 23.92
N GLU A 568 -0.58 -49.40 24.08
CA GLU A 568 -1.13 -48.20 23.45
C GLU A 568 -0.49 -46.89 23.96
N ARG A 569 -0.87 -45.77 23.31
CA ARG A 569 -0.51 -44.35 23.51
C ARG A 569 -0.67 -43.83 24.96
N GLU A 570 0.11 -42.80 25.33
CA GLU A 570 -0.35 -41.40 25.50
C GLU A 570 0.78 -40.39 25.84
N ASP A 571 0.52 -39.12 25.49
CA ASP A 571 0.94 -37.80 25.96
C ASP A 571 2.40 -37.45 26.34
N GLY A 572 2.91 -36.41 25.64
CA GLY A 572 3.22 -35.10 26.23
C GLY A 572 4.38 -34.96 27.24
N GLU A 573 5.17 -33.89 27.04
CA GLU A 573 6.16 -33.29 27.96
C GLU A 573 7.50 -34.05 28.06
N GLY A 574 8.69 -33.47 27.94
CA GLY A 574 9.13 -32.08 28.00
C GLY A 574 10.35 -32.02 28.93
N SER A 575 11.51 -31.59 28.40
CA SER A 575 12.68 -31.05 29.15
C SER A 575 13.41 -32.10 30.03
N GLU A 576 14.68 -32.07 30.45
CA GLU A 576 15.77 -31.10 30.58
C GLU A 576 17.00 -31.84 31.18
N SER A 577 18.22 -31.35 30.89
CA SER A 577 19.43 -31.41 31.76
C SER A 577 20.15 -32.75 32.02
N VAL A 578 21.48 -32.88 32.27
CA VAL A 578 22.75 -32.15 32.01
C VAL A 578 23.89 -32.98 32.68
N GLU A 579 25.10 -32.91 32.11
CA GLU A 579 26.47 -33.13 32.66
C GLU A 579 27.00 -34.46 33.30
N SER A 580 28.19 -34.83 32.77
CA SER A 580 29.47 -35.17 33.45
C SER A 580 29.70 -36.51 34.17
N TYR A 581 30.81 -37.21 33.84
CA TYR A 581 32.04 -37.34 34.67
C TYR A 581 33.08 -38.33 34.08
N THR A 582 34.25 -37.78 33.74
CA THR A 582 35.67 -38.19 33.98
C THR A 582 36.16 -39.66 34.09
N ALA A 583 37.09 -39.99 33.17
CA ALA A 583 38.52 -40.42 33.33
C ALA A 583 38.97 -41.68 34.12
N GLY A 584 39.86 -42.47 33.47
CA GLY A 584 40.89 -43.35 34.10
C GLY A 584 41.14 -44.69 33.37
N ASN A 585 41.99 -44.76 32.32
CA ASN A 585 43.41 -45.19 32.28
C ASN A 585 43.70 -46.71 32.28
N PHE A 586 44.02 -47.30 31.10
CA PHE A 586 45.33 -47.83 30.60
C PHE A 586 45.76 -49.21 31.17
N THR A 587 46.26 -50.23 30.43
CA THR A 587 47.28 -50.29 29.35
C THR A 587 47.14 -51.54 28.44
N VAL A 588 47.15 -51.41 27.09
CA VAL A 588 48.23 -51.68 26.07
C VAL A 588 48.55 -53.17 25.82
N GLU A 589 48.35 -53.76 24.63
CA GLU A 589 49.21 -53.68 23.42
C GLU A 589 48.42 -54.22 22.19
N ARG A 590 48.19 -53.52 21.07
CA ARG A 590 49.10 -53.33 19.93
C ARG A 590 48.49 -52.38 18.86
N GLN A 591 49.36 -51.50 18.35
CA GLN A 591 49.40 -50.81 17.03
C GLN A 591 48.41 -49.65 16.74
N LYS A 592 49.01 -48.46 16.52
CA LYS A 592 48.43 -47.11 16.33
C LYS A 592 48.03 -46.80 14.88
N PRO A 593 47.08 -45.87 14.67
CA PRO A 593 47.14 -44.84 13.63
C PRO A 593 47.54 -43.47 14.21
N HIS A 594 47.97 -42.58 13.32
CA HIS A 594 48.63 -41.30 13.54
C HIS A 594 47.68 -40.17 13.99
N SER A 595 48.26 -39.20 14.70
CA SER A 595 47.66 -37.95 15.17
C SER A 595 47.20 -37.04 14.03
N LEU A 596 46.12 -36.31 14.29
CA LEU A 596 45.52 -35.28 13.43
C LEU A 596 46.45 -34.07 13.24
N MET A 597 46.34 -33.47 12.05
CA MET A 597 47.06 -32.28 11.57
C MET A 597 46.37 -31.00 12.10
N PRO A 598 47.11 -29.99 12.58
CA PRO A 598 46.53 -28.74 13.10
C PRO A 598 45.79 -27.92 12.03
N LEU A 599 44.73 -27.22 12.48
CA LEU A 599 43.76 -26.50 11.64
C LEU A 599 44.37 -25.41 10.73
N ASP A 600 45.49 -24.80 11.15
CA ASP A 600 46.18 -23.77 10.36
C ASP A 600 46.88 -24.34 9.11
N GLU A 601 47.18 -25.64 9.09
CA GLU A 601 47.82 -26.32 7.96
C GLU A 601 46.78 -26.92 7.00
N LEU A 602 45.57 -27.21 7.50
CA LEU A 602 44.43 -27.68 6.70
C LEU A 602 43.78 -26.54 5.89
N LEU A 603 43.80 -25.32 6.41
CA LEU A 603 43.27 -24.14 5.72
C LEU A 603 44.22 -23.62 4.60
N ASN A 604 45.45 -24.15 4.52
CA ASN A 604 46.43 -23.81 3.48
C ASN A 604 46.64 -24.92 2.43
N SER A 605 46.02 -26.10 2.58
CA SER A 605 46.10 -27.20 1.61
C SER A 605 44.84 -27.27 0.76
N SER A 606 44.96 -27.04 -0.55
CA SER A 606 43.85 -27.15 -1.51
C SER A 606 43.22 -28.54 -1.52
N ASP A 607 41.88 -28.55 -1.49
CA ASP A 607 40.98 -29.69 -1.57
C ASP A 607 41.25 -30.60 -2.79
N ASP A 608 41.35 -31.90 -2.54
CA ASP A 608 40.99 -32.93 -3.51
C ASP A 608 40.45 -34.19 -2.78
N PHE A 609 39.13 -34.37 -2.80
CA PHE A 609 38.45 -35.61 -2.44
C PHE A 609 37.90 -36.31 -3.70
N PRO A 610 38.01 -37.64 -3.83
CA PRO A 610 37.70 -38.36 -5.06
C PRO A 610 36.21 -38.78 -5.16
N LYS A 611 35.63 -38.63 -6.36
CA LYS A 611 34.36 -39.26 -6.78
C LYS A 611 34.62 -40.35 -7.85
N PRO A 612 33.74 -41.37 -7.95
CA PRO A 612 34.04 -42.62 -8.64
C PRO A 612 33.75 -42.60 -10.16
N ASN A 613 34.69 -43.19 -10.90
CA ASN A 613 34.59 -43.92 -12.18
C ASN A 613 33.64 -43.42 -13.28
N ILE A 614 34.19 -42.58 -14.15
CA ILE A 614 33.88 -42.48 -15.59
C ILE A 614 35.24 -42.65 -16.33
N PRO A 615 35.33 -43.33 -17.49
CA PRO A 615 36.61 -43.82 -18.02
C PRO A 615 37.58 -42.68 -18.30
N ALA A 616 38.77 -42.81 -17.72
CA ALA A 616 39.85 -41.85 -17.76
C ALA A 616 40.23 -41.46 -19.20
N LYS A 617 39.88 -40.22 -19.57
CA LYS A 617 40.70 -39.45 -20.49
C LYS A 617 41.63 -38.59 -19.63
N VAL A 618 42.90 -38.97 -19.65
CA VAL A 618 44.04 -38.33 -19.00
C VAL A 618 43.92 -36.81 -19.10
N LEU A 619 43.80 -36.11 -17.96
CA LEU A 619 44.06 -34.68 -17.91
C LEU A 619 45.59 -34.48 -17.92
N PRO A 620 46.17 -33.80 -18.91
CA PRO A 620 47.60 -33.56 -18.95
C PRO A 620 47.98 -32.55 -17.87
N THR A 621 49.06 -32.83 -17.15
CA THR A 621 49.73 -31.98 -16.14
C THR A 621 50.43 -30.76 -16.74
N LYS A 622 49.93 -30.27 -17.88
CA LYS A 622 50.30 -29.02 -18.52
C LYS A 622 48.98 -28.41 -18.97
N VAL A 623 48.59 -27.29 -18.37
CA VAL A 623 47.53 -26.45 -18.95
C VAL A 623 47.99 -26.14 -20.36
N ASP A 624 47.30 -26.68 -21.37
CA ASP A 624 47.63 -26.41 -22.76
C ASP A 624 47.53 -24.90 -22.93
N ARG A 625 48.65 -24.27 -23.31
CA ARG A 625 48.76 -22.80 -23.45
C ARG A 625 47.64 -22.25 -24.34
N TYR A 626 47.17 -23.09 -25.26
CA TYR A 626 46.04 -22.83 -26.15
C TYR A 626 44.67 -22.75 -25.44
N GLU A 627 44.37 -23.63 -24.48
CA GLU A 627 43.10 -23.58 -23.72
C GLU A 627 43.06 -22.36 -22.80
N LEU A 628 44.19 -22.03 -22.17
CA LEU A 628 44.32 -20.79 -21.39
C LEU A 628 44.12 -19.56 -22.28
N GLU A 629 44.70 -19.56 -23.48
CA GLU A 629 44.56 -18.46 -24.43
C GLU A 629 43.12 -18.35 -24.99
N VAL A 630 42.39 -19.46 -25.13
CA VAL A 630 40.96 -19.46 -25.50
C VAL A 630 40.09 -18.91 -24.36
N CYS A 631 40.36 -19.29 -23.10
CA CYS A 631 39.71 -18.71 -21.94
C CYS A 631 40.03 -17.22 -21.80
N GLU A 632 41.28 -16.81 -22.03
CA GLU A 632 41.70 -15.42 -21.99
C GLU A 632 41.03 -14.59 -23.11
N ARG A 633 40.91 -15.14 -24.33
CA ARG A 633 40.14 -14.54 -25.43
C ARG A 633 38.66 -14.41 -25.09
N ARG A 634 38.07 -15.43 -24.44
CA ARG A 634 36.67 -15.39 -24.00
C ARG A 634 36.42 -14.35 -22.92
N VAL A 635 37.32 -14.25 -21.95
CA VAL A 635 37.26 -13.21 -20.91
C VAL A 635 37.39 -11.83 -21.54
N LYS A 636 38.38 -11.62 -22.42
CA LYS A 636 38.53 -10.34 -23.16
C LYS A 636 37.27 -9.98 -23.95
N HIS A 637 36.67 -10.94 -24.65
CA HIS A 637 35.43 -10.72 -25.39
C HIS A 637 34.25 -10.36 -24.47
N LEU A 638 34.09 -11.06 -23.35
CA LEU A 638 33.06 -10.75 -22.34
C LEU A 638 33.28 -9.37 -21.69
N THR A 639 34.53 -9.00 -21.43
CA THR A 639 34.89 -7.68 -20.90
C THR A 639 34.55 -6.57 -21.90
N ILE A 640 34.79 -6.78 -23.20
CA ILE A 640 34.42 -5.81 -24.25
C ILE A 640 32.90 -5.70 -24.35
N LEU A 641 32.17 -6.82 -24.34
CA LEU A 641 30.70 -6.83 -24.33
C LEU A 641 30.11 -6.12 -23.10
N LEU A 642 30.71 -6.30 -21.93
CA LEU A 642 30.32 -5.56 -20.72
C LEU A 642 30.58 -4.07 -20.87
N ALA A 643 31.75 -3.68 -21.38
CA ALA A 643 32.08 -2.28 -21.61
C ALA A 643 31.17 -1.63 -22.68
N ASP A 644 30.75 -2.38 -23.70
CA ASP A 644 29.77 -1.93 -24.69
C ASP A 644 28.38 -1.77 -24.06
N ALA A 645 27.94 -2.72 -23.24
CA ALA A 645 26.68 -2.62 -22.50
C ALA A 645 26.67 -1.45 -21.50
N GLU A 646 27.77 -1.22 -20.78
CA GLU A 646 27.94 -0.07 -19.89
C GLU A 646 27.87 1.25 -20.66
N ARG A 647 28.48 1.32 -21.86
CA ARG A 647 28.39 2.50 -22.74
C ARG A 647 26.97 2.74 -23.24
N ASP A 648 26.24 1.70 -23.62
CA ASP A 648 24.86 1.81 -24.07
C ASP A 648 23.93 2.27 -22.93
N ILE A 649 24.13 1.75 -21.72
CA ILE A 649 23.42 2.21 -20.52
C ILE A 649 23.71 3.69 -20.23
N ALA A 650 24.96 4.12 -20.34
CA ALA A 650 25.34 5.52 -20.16
C ALA A 650 24.64 6.43 -21.18
N LYS A 651 24.59 6.02 -22.46
CA LYS A 651 23.90 6.75 -23.53
C LYS A 651 22.38 6.83 -23.31
N LEU A 652 21.76 5.72 -22.90
CA LEU A 652 20.33 5.69 -22.56
C LEU A 652 20.01 6.59 -21.36
N ASN A 653 20.91 6.67 -20.38
CA ASN A 653 20.77 7.59 -19.26
C ASN A 653 20.88 9.06 -19.67
N GLU A 654 21.84 9.41 -20.53
CA GLU A 654 21.98 10.76 -21.09
C GLU A 654 20.74 11.16 -21.91
N MET A 655 20.26 10.26 -22.78
CA MET A 655 19.03 10.48 -23.55
C MET A 655 17.81 10.66 -22.64
N ASN A 656 17.70 9.89 -21.55
CA ASN A 656 16.65 10.08 -20.55
C ASN A 656 16.74 11.43 -19.84
N GLN A 657 17.95 11.92 -19.55
CA GLN A 657 18.12 13.24 -18.94
C GLN A 657 17.72 14.36 -19.90
N LEU A 658 18.15 14.28 -21.17
CA LEU A 658 17.74 15.21 -22.22
C LEU A 658 16.22 15.21 -22.42
N LEU A 659 15.58 14.04 -22.47
CA LEU A 659 14.13 13.94 -22.62
C LEU A 659 13.40 14.57 -21.42
N LYS A 660 13.91 14.38 -20.20
CA LYS A 660 13.36 15.02 -19.00
C LYS A 660 13.52 16.54 -19.05
N GLU A 661 14.66 17.06 -19.52
CA GLU A 661 14.83 18.51 -19.73
C GLU A 661 13.89 19.05 -20.80
N ASP A 662 13.72 18.34 -21.91
CA ASP A 662 12.79 18.73 -22.98
C ASP A 662 11.35 18.75 -22.49
N ILE A 663 10.91 17.77 -21.71
CA ILE A 663 9.59 17.77 -21.07
C ILE A 663 9.43 18.98 -20.15
N ARG A 664 10.43 19.29 -19.31
CA ARG A 664 10.40 20.48 -18.44
C ARG A 664 10.39 21.78 -19.25
N ARG A 665 11.09 21.82 -20.39
CA ARG A 665 11.10 22.97 -21.30
C ARG A 665 9.74 23.15 -21.97
N GLN A 666 9.11 22.06 -22.41
CA GLN A 666 7.78 22.04 -23.00
C GLN A 666 6.73 22.53 -21.99
N GLN A 667 6.78 22.03 -20.75
CA GLN A 667 5.88 22.45 -19.66
C GLN A 667 5.98 23.96 -19.39
N ARG A 668 7.21 24.49 -19.25
CA ARG A 668 7.43 25.95 -19.11
C ARG A 668 6.97 26.74 -20.34
N SER A 669 6.94 26.13 -21.53
CA SER A 669 6.40 26.78 -22.73
C SER A 669 4.87 26.88 -22.67
N VAL A 670 4.20 25.79 -22.29
CA VAL A 670 2.73 25.74 -22.13
C VAL A 670 2.26 26.68 -21.03
N GLU A 671 2.97 26.73 -19.89
CA GLU A 671 2.68 27.68 -18.82
C GLU A 671 2.80 29.12 -19.31
N ARG A 672 3.86 29.45 -20.07
CA ARG A 672 4.02 30.80 -20.66
C ARG A 672 2.92 31.14 -21.65
N GLU A 673 2.47 30.19 -22.47
CA GLU A 673 1.34 30.37 -23.38
C GLU A 673 0.04 30.63 -22.61
N HIS A 674 -0.21 29.87 -21.53
CA HIS A 674 -1.36 30.10 -20.67
C HIS A 674 -1.33 31.48 -20.01
N HIS A 675 -0.17 31.91 -19.50
CA HIS A 675 0.01 33.25 -18.95
C HIS A 675 -0.15 34.34 -20.02
N ALA A 676 0.32 34.13 -21.25
CA ALA A 676 0.14 35.05 -22.37
C ALA A 676 -1.35 35.19 -22.75
N ASN A 677 -2.09 34.09 -22.82
CA ASN A 677 -3.53 34.10 -23.08
C ASN A 677 -4.31 34.81 -21.96
N ASN A 678 -3.94 34.57 -20.70
CA ASN A 678 -4.54 35.27 -19.56
C ASN A 678 -4.22 36.77 -19.59
N PHE A 679 -3.00 37.14 -19.98
CA PHE A 679 -2.61 38.54 -20.15
C PHE A 679 -3.35 39.21 -21.31
N GLU A 680 -3.56 38.51 -22.43
CA GLU A 680 -4.35 39.00 -23.55
C GLU A 680 -5.82 39.17 -23.17
N TYR A 681 -6.38 38.22 -22.41
CA TYR A 681 -7.73 38.32 -21.86
C TYR A 681 -7.86 39.55 -20.93
N LEU A 682 -6.90 39.76 -20.03
CA LEU A 682 -6.87 40.93 -19.16
C LEU A 682 -6.72 42.22 -19.96
N LYS A 683 -5.86 42.25 -20.98
CA LYS A 683 -5.73 43.38 -21.91
C LYS A 683 -7.05 43.69 -22.61
N ASN A 684 -7.79 42.67 -23.05
CA ASN A 684 -9.09 42.83 -23.70
C ASN A 684 -10.19 43.31 -22.74
N ILE A 685 -10.08 43.01 -21.44
CA ILE A 685 -10.96 43.57 -20.40
C ILE A 685 -10.60 45.03 -20.10
N VAL A 686 -9.32 45.36 -19.99
CA VAL A 686 -8.85 46.72 -19.65
C VAL A 686 -9.02 47.70 -20.82
N MET A 687 -8.97 47.22 -22.06
CA MET A 687 -9.13 48.03 -23.28
C MET A 687 -10.60 48.18 -23.74
N LYS A 688 -11.55 47.50 -23.09
CA LYS A 688 -12.99 47.70 -23.24
C LYS A 688 -13.50 48.64 -22.16
#